data_AF-A0A935MLL9-F1
#
_entry.id   AF-A0A935MLL9-F1
#
_cell.length_a   1.000
_cell.length_b   1.000
_cell.length_c   1.000
_cell.angle_alpha   90.00
_cell.angle_beta   90.00
_cell.angle_gamma   90.00
#
_symmetry.space_group_name_H-M   'P 1'
#
loop_
_entity.id
_entity.type
_entity.pdbx_description
1 polymer ?
#
loop_
_entity_poly.entity_id
_entity_poly.type
_entity_poly.pdbx_seq_one_letter_code
_entity_poly.pdbx_strand_id
1 'polypeptide(L)'
;MEAGKYPTDMTFPASSSKLKTIKFKQYRVHDFAWFADKRYNVLHDQIQLPNTNRTVDTWAYFTNKQFNYWKDALDYVNESTIFYSYLVGDYPYNNVSAVDGVIMAGGGMEYPNVTVIGSVGSRMELDITIAHEVGHNWFYGILGSNERDHPGLDEGINSYYEMSYVRAKYPSYKISELIGFDSTRNFLGANKMAYWREKEAAYLFSAKANIDQPIETHSQDLSNFNYGSIIYCKTAVVMDYLRDYMGDEVFNKAMQFYYENYKFKHPQMKDLVSTLQYFSGNDLSWFSQYMITGNAKIDHKIKRVKRNKDNSYEVVVKNKTGTPVPLNIYGYKDGKPVGYAWFNGSDSTRHLDFPPSDVDYFKIDGLDLMPDVNRKNNYSRTRGVFRKVKPLQFNLLTKLPDAQKNQINYLPIVGFNLYNGFMAGICLHNYSFFDKKVDISLAPMYGFRSKTFTGFAETNLNFYPKHIFTKITAGVLAKSFADEFFSIQNFASGESDYILNYIKIKPNLNFEFKNRDKTTAIKHTLSMAYNMIYKEELMFVNSNVAATTLYFKVKLNKVITSVNYFCNNKRVIDPFSVNANFQTDGIMAKLGVTYKQTITLSKKSATQLRFFAGTFLQGTEDQKGPYRFRMSGMNGVQDYLYDANFFGRTEYSGPASYQFIDNDGAFKVWTPLGQSSTYLITANVKSPKLPKTPFQLFADIGTAQKTSMNKQQVLWDLGISANLWDDVIEISFPLLYSSDIKETLTLNNVGFFNTIRFTFNMHNVKPRDYIKNNFL
;
A
#
# COMPACT_ATOMS: atom_id res chain seq x y z
N MET A 1 -28.64 -3.54 -33.73
CA MET A 1 -27.70 -2.97 -34.71
C MET A 1 -26.72 -4.05 -35.16
N GLU A 2 -26.66 -4.36 -36.47
CA GLU A 2 -25.77 -5.41 -37.02
C GLU A 2 -24.29 -4.96 -37.05
N ALA A 3 -23.40 -5.86 -36.67
CA ALA A 3 -21.95 -5.67 -36.76
C ALA A 3 -21.50 -5.77 -38.22
N GLY A 4 -20.95 -4.67 -38.76
CA GLY A 4 -20.45 -4.61 -40.15
C GLY A 4 -20.55 -3.24 -40.84
N LYS A 5 -21.14 -2.22 -40.20
CA LYS A 5 -21.43 -0.92 -40.83
C LYS A 5 -20.62 0.29 -40.36
N TYR A 6 -19.56 0.11 -39.55
CA TYR A 6 -18.82 1.26 -39.00
C TYR A 6 -17.30 1.11 -39.21
N PRO A 7 -16.66 2.05 -39.92
CA PRO A 7 -15.21 2.05 -40.09
C PRO A 7 -14.52 2.42 -38.77
N THR A 8 -13.32 1.90 -38.55
CA THR A 8 -12.38 2.37 -37.48
C THR A 8 -11.83 3.78 -37.77
N ASP A 9 -12.44 4.48 -38.72
CA ASP A 9 -12.02 5.76 -39.21
C ASP A 9 -12.31 6.85 -38.17
N MET A 10 -11.24 7.55 -37.80
CA MET A 10 -11.23 8.66 -36.85
C MET A 10 -10.85 9.98 -37.54
N THR A 11 -10.77 9.99 -38.88
CA THR A 11 -10.52 11.20 -39.66
C THR A 11 -11.68 12.18 -39.54
N PHE A 12 -11.37 13.47 -39.61
CA PHE A 12 -12.40 14.51 -39.57
C PHE A 12 -13.06 14.64 -40.95
N PRO A 13 -14.40 14.55 -41.05
CA PRO A 13 -15.08 14.80 -42.31
C PRO A 13 -14.98 16.28 -42.72
N ALA A 14 -15.03 16.52 -44.04
CA ALA A 14 -15.02 17.87 -44.60
C ALA A 14 -16.17 18.72 -44.05
N SER A 15 -15.92 20.01 -43.79
CA SER A 15 -16.98 20.94 -43.38
C SER A 15 -17.98 21.17 -44.52
N SER A 16 -19.27 21.30 -44.18
CA SER A 16 -20.25 21.91 -45.08
C SER A 16 -19.85 23.36 -45.40
N SER A 17 -20.01 23.78 -46.66
CA SER A 17 -19.89 25.19 -47.06
C SER A 17 -21.07 26.05 -46.61
N LYS A 18 -22.20 25.43 -46.23
CA LYS A 18 -23.39 26.10 -45.68
C LYS A 18 -23.36 26.06 -44.15
N LEU A 19 -23.40 27.24 -43.53
CA LEU A 19 -23.51 27.38 -42.07
C LEU A 19 -24.91 26.99 -41.57
N LYS A 20 -24.96 26.38 -40.37
CA LYS A 20 -26.18 26.03 -39.63
C LYS A 20 -26.10 26.70 -38.25
N THR A 21 -27.20 27.31 -37.82
CA THR A 21 -27.34 27.85 -36.45
C THR A 21 -28.29 26.97 -35.67
N ILE A 22 -27.85 26.48 -34.51
CA ILE A 22 -28.67 25.73 -33.55
C ILE A 22 -28.77 26.57 -32.27
N LYS A 23 -29.98 26.73 -31.75
CA LYS A 23 -30.24 27.55 -30.56
C LYS A 23 -30.75 26.66 -29.44
N PHE A 24 -30.05 26.66 -28.32
CA PHE A 24 -30.43 25.96 -27.09
C PHE A 24 -30.84 26.97 -26.03
N LYS A 25 -31.81 26.60 -25.18
CA LYS A 25 -32.28 27.43 -24.08
C LYS A 25 -32.62 26.53 -22.89
N GLN A 26 -31.98 26.79 -21.76
CA GLN A 26 -32.23 26.09 -20.50
C GLN A 26 -32.21 27.09 -19.34
N TYR A 27 -33.06 26.88 -18.35
CA TYR A 27 -33.16 27.72 -17.15
C TYR A 27 -32.66 26.97 -15.92
N ARG A 28 -32.22 27.72 -14.90
CA ARG A 28 -31.76 27.18 -13.60
C ARG A 28 -30.59 26.20 -13.74
N VAL A 29 -29.59 26.60 -14.50
CA VAL A 29 -28.33 25.89 -14.70
C VAL A 29 -27.21 26.83 -14.28
N HIS A 30 -26.35 26.39 -13.36
CA HIS A 30 -25.28 27.23 -12.80
C HIS A 30 -23.94 27.13 -13.56
N ASP A 31 -23.78 26.13 -14.44
CA ASP A 31 -22.58 25.92 -15.24
C ASP A 31 -22.95 25.54 -16.68
N PHE A 32 -22.17 26.02 -17.64
CA PHE A 32 -22.46 25.91 -19.07
C PHE A 32 -21.34 25.18 -19.80
N ALA A 33 -21.70 24.10 -20.50
CA ALA A 33 -20.80 23.39 -21.40
C ALA A 33 -21.46 23.12 -22.76
N TRP A 34 -20.61 22.97 -23.78
CA TRP A 34 -21.02 22.55 -25.11
C TRP A 34 -19.91 21.74 -25.76
N PHE A 35 -20.30 20.76 -26.57
CA PHE A 35 -19.39 19.88 -27.30
C PHE A 35 -19.75 19.88 -28.77
N ALA A 36 -18.72 19.86 -29.62
CA ALA A 36 -18.91 19.75 -31.06
C ALA A 36 -17.77 18.92 -31.64
N ASP A 37 -18.13 17.79 -32.24
CA ASP A 37 -17.23 16.99 -33.05
C ASP A 37 -18.00 16.51 -34.29
N LYS A 38 -17.38 16.64 -35.45
CA LYS A 38 -18.00 16.18 -36.70
C LYS A 38 -18.04 14.66 -36.83
N ARG A 39 -17.32 13.94 -35.96
CA ARG A 39 -17.19 12.49 -35.95
C ARG A 39 -18.21 11.81 -35.03
N TYR A 40 -19.03 12.59 -34.32
CA TYR A 40 -20.01 12.01 -33.41
C TYR A 40 -21.06 11.18 -34.16
N ASN A 41 -21.16 9.92 -33.74
CA ASN A 41 -22.38 9.15 -33.84
C ASN A 41 -23.35 9.71 -32.77
N VAL A 42 -24.61 9.87 -33.15
CA VAL A 42 -25.65 10.45 -32.29
C VAL A 42 -26.77 9.43 -32.10
N LEU A 43 -27.08 9.13 -30.84
CA LEU A 43 -28.24 8.35 -30.44
C LEU A 43 -29.23 9.26 -29.71
N HIS A 44 -30.52 9.02 -29.90
CA HIS A 44 -31.62 9.78 -29.30
C HIS A 44 -32.75 8.85 -28.91
N ASP A 45 -33.33 9.08 -27.73
CA ASP A 45 -34.52 8.41 -27.23
C ASP A 45 -35.30 9.33 -26.27
N GLN A 46 -36.43 8.85 -25.76
CA GLN A 46 -37.28 9.54 -24.81
C GLN A 46 -37.71 8.60 -23.68
N ILE A 47 -37.62 9.08 -22.44
CA ILE A 47 -38.06 8.35 -21.25
C ILE A 47 -39.21 9.09 -20.56
N GLN A 48 -40.04 8.35 -19.82
CA GLN A 48 -41.04 8.91 -18.91
C GLN A 48 -40.53 8.86 -17.47
N LEU A 49 -40.63 9.98 -16.77
CA LEU A 49 -40.24 10.05 -15.36
C LEU A 49 -41.21 9.27 -14.46
N PRO A 50 -40.71 8.54 -13.45
CA PRO A 50 -41.50 7.58 -12.68
C PRO A 50 -42.62 8.21 -11.86
N ASN A 51 -42.51 9.48 -11.42
CA ASN A 51 -43.52 10.10 -10.57
C ASN A 51 -44.49 10.99 -11.36
N THR A 52 -44.00 11.77 -12.33
CA THR A 52 -44.83 12.72 -13.10
C THR A 52 -45.26 12.24 -14.49
N ASN A 53 -44.70 11.14 -14.99
CA ASN A 53 -44.81 10.69 -16.38
C ASN A 53 -44.37 11.74 -17.42
N ARG A 54 -43.67 12.80 -17.00
CA ARG A 54 -43.14 13.81 -17.92
C ARG A 54 -42.08 13.19 -18.81
N THR A 55 -42.12 13.52 -20.10
CA THR A 55 -41.12 13.06 -21.07
C THR A 55 -39.82 13.87 -20.97
N VAL A 56 -38.68 13.18 -21.02
CA VAL A 56 -37.33 13.76 -21.08
C VAL A 56 -36.59 13.14 -22.27
N ASP A 57 -35.94 13.98 -23.07
CA ASP A 57 -35.10 13.53 -24.17
C ASP A 57 -33.74 13.03 -23.66
N THR A 58 -33.27 11.90 -24.16
CA THR A 58 -31.95 11.36 -23.82
C THR A 58 -31.08 11.30 -25.06
N TRP A 59 -29.79 11.60 -24.89
CA TRP A 59 -28.84 11.66 -26.01
C TRP A 59 -27.51 11.01 -25.67
N ALA A 60 -26.89 10.36 -26.65
CA ALA A 60 -25.50 9.92 -26.55
C ALA A 60 -24.71 10.36 -27.79
N TYR A 61 -23.55 10.98 -27.58
CA TYR A 61 -22.66 11.49 -28.62
C TYR A 61 -21.30 10.81 -28.50
N PHE A 62 -20.87 10.04 -29.50
CA PHE A 62 -19.62 9.29 -29.37
C PHE A 62 -18.87 9.04 -30.67
N THR A 63 -17.55 8.87 -30.57
CA THR A 63 -16.70 8.60 -31.74
C THR A 63 -16.50 7.10 -31.96
N ASN A 64 -15.88 6.74 -33.10
CA ASN A 64 -15.58 5.34 -33.41
C ASN A 64 -14.48 4.73 -32.51
N LYS A 65 -13.80 5.54 -31.67
CA LYS A 65 -12.68 5.10 -30.82
C LYS A 65 -13.05 3.94 -29.90
N GLN A 66 -14.25 3.99 -29.32
CA GLN A 66 -14.76 2.96 -28.40
C GLN A 66 -16.20 2.58 -28.76
N PHE A 67 -16.51 2.52 -30.06
CA PHE A 67 -17.84 2.22 -30.59
C PHE A 67 -18.49 1.00 -29.93
N ASN A 68 -17.71 -0.08 -29.73
CA ASN A 68 -18.20 -1.32 -29.14
C ASN A 68 -18.74 -1.16 -27.71
N TYR A 69 -18.39 -0.09 -27.02
CA TYR A 69 -18.92 0.25 -25.70
C TYR A 69 -20.08 1.24 -25.81
N TRP A 70 -19.87 2.30 -26.58
CA TRP A 70 -20.82 3.41 -26.68
C TRP A 70 -22.10 3.13 -27.47
N LYS A 71 -22.14 2.10 -28.31
CA LYS A 71 -23.35 1.72 -29.04
C LYS A 71 -24.55 1.40 -28.12
N ASP A 72 -24.28 1.05 -26.87
CA ASP A 72 -25.27 0.73 -25.83
C ASP A 72 -25.45 1.91 -24.84
N ALA A 73 -24.76 3.04 -25.03
CA ALA A 73 -24.70 4.14 -24.04
C ALA A 73 -26.05 4.83 -23.79
N LEU A 74 -26.95 4.84 -24.77
CA LEU A 74 -28.26 5.44 -24.60
C LEU A 74 -29.10 4.69 -23.56
N ASP A 75 -28.99 3.36 -23.50
CA ASP A 75 -29.65 2.55 -22.48
C ASP A 75 -29.11 2.91 -21.08
N TYR A 76 -27.81 3.15 -20.96
CA TYR A 76 -27.16 3.55 -19.71
C TYR A 76 -27.66 4.93 -19.22
N VAL A 77 -27.81 5.90 -20.14
CA VAL A 77 -28.39 7.23 -19.83
C VAL A 77 -29.86 7.11 -19.42
N ASN A 78 -30.64 6.31 -20.14
CA ASN A 78 -32.06 6.09 -19.84
C ASN A 78 -32.24 5.48 -18.44
N GLU A 79 -31.56 4.37 -18.18
CA GLU A 79 -31.67 3.63 -16.94
C GLU A 79 -31.19 4.42 -15.73
N SER A 80 -30.05 5.13 -15.85
CA SER A 80 -29.55 5.98 -14.77
C SER A 80 -30.53 7.13 -14.46
N THR A 81 -31.05 7.81 -15.48
CA THR A 81 -32.00 8.91 -15.27
C THR A 81 -33.28 8.45 -14.59
N ILE A 82 -33.82 7.27 -14.98
CA ILE A 82 -34.99 6.66 -14.32
C ILE A 82 -34.65 6.27 -12.87
N PHE A 83 -33.48 5.65 -12.65
CA PHE A 83 -33.04 5.21 -11.32
C PHE A 83 -32.93 6.37 -10.32
N TYR A 84 -32.24 7.45 -10.68
CA TYR A 84 -32.14 8.64 -9.84
C TYR A 84 -33.50 9.33 -9.66
N SER A 85 -34.32 9.40 -10.72
CA SER A 85 -35.67 9.98 -10.61
C SER A 85 -36.56 9.21 -9.63
N TYR A 86 -36.41 7.89 -9.57
CA TYR A 86 -37.18 7.04 -8.66
C TYR A 86 -36.71 7.19 -7.20
N LEU A 87 -35.40 7.14 -6.95
CA LEU A 87 -34.87 7.14 -5.59
C LEU A 87 -34.75 8.55 -4.96
N VAL A 88 -34.45 9.56 -5.76
CA VAL A 88 -34.15 10.93 -5.28
C VAL A 88 -35.29 11.88 -5.58
N GLY A 89 -35.85 11.83 -6.78
CA GLY A 89 -36.96 12.68 -7.20
C GLY A 89 -36.83 13.06 -8.67
N ASP A 90 -37.94 13.43 -9.31
CA ASP A 90 -38.00 13.60 -10.76
C ASP A 90 -36.95 14.59 -11.28
N TYR A 91 -36.26 14.19 -12.36
CA TYR A 91 -35.38 15.07 -13.12
C TYR A 91 -36.18 16.30 -13.58
N PRO A 92 -35.69 17.55 -13.44
CA PRO A 92 -36.48 18.74 -13.74
C PRO A 92 -36.19 19.34 -15.12
N TYR A 93 -35.09 18.95 -15.77
CA TYR A 93 -34.72 19.47 -17.08
C TYR A 93 -35.38 18.66 -18.22
N ASN A 94 -35.26 19.16 -19.46
CA ASN A 94 -35.91 18.57 -20.63
C ASN A 94 -35.04 17.54 -21.35
N ASN A 95 -33.73 17.54 -21.11
CA ASN A 95 -32.82 16.61 -21.75
C ASN A 95 -31.66 16.22 -20.83
N VAL A 96 -31.09 15.05 -21.08
CA VAL A 96 -29.86 14.55 -20.47
C VAL A 96 -28.99 13.92 -21.56
N SER A 97 -27.69 14.22 -21.53
CA SER A 97 -26.76 13.81 -22.56
C SER A 97 -25.50 13.16 -21.98
N ALA A 98 -24.99 12.14 -22.65
CA ALA A 98 -23.64 11.60 -22.46
C ALA A 98 -22.76 11.84 -23.70
N VAL A 99 -21.53 12.27 -23.49
CA VAL A 99 -20.62 12.71 -24.55
C VAL A 99 -19.24 12.07 -24.39
N ASP A 100 -18.76 11.37 -25.42
CA ASP A 100 -17.36 10.92 -25.54
C ASP A 100 -16.45 12.15 -25.72
N GLY A 101 -15.53 12.36 -24.78
CA GLY A 101 -14.68 13.55 -24.76
C GLY A 101 -13.27 13.31 -24.23
N VAL A 102 -12.44 14.34 -24.35
CA VAL A 102 -11.09 14.35 -23.75
C VAL A 102 -11.19 15.00 -22.37
N ILE A 103 -10.85 14.26 -21.33
CA ILE A 103 -10.78 14.75 -19.95
C ILE A 103 -9.33 14.90 -19.51
N MET A 104 -9.04 15.97 -18.75
CA MET A 104 -7.69 16.23 -18.20
C MET A 104 -7.46 15.57 -16.84
N ALA A 105 -8.53 15.28 -16.09
CA ALA A 105 -8.53 14.58 -14.81
C ALA A 105 -9.86 13.80 -14.65
N GLY A 106 -9.87 12.73 -13.86
CA GLY A 106 -11.08 11.92 -13.59
C GLY A 106 -11.40 10.87 -14.65
N GLY A 107 -12.58 10.24 -14.52
CA GLY A 107 -13.18 9.32 -15.49
C GLY A 107 -14.30 9.97 -16.33
N GLY A 108 -14.92 11.03 -15.80
CA GLY A 108 -15.89 11.88 -16.48
C GLY A 108 -15.93 13.29 -15.89
N MET A 109 -16.88 14.11 -16.35
CA MET A 109 -17.16 15.47 -15.86
C MET A 109 -18.66 15.78 -16.04
N GLU A 110 -19.23 16.48 -15.06
CA GLU A 110 -20.65 16.48 -14.70
C GLU A 110 -21.41 17.78 -15.00
N TYR A 111 -21.16 18.41 -16.14
CA TYR A 111 -21.88 19.64 -16.49
C TYR A 111 -23.40 19.41 -16.48
N PRO A 112 -24.22 20.36 -15.97
CA PRO A 112 -25.66 20.18 -15.95
C PRO A 112 -26.22 19.86 -17.34
N ASN A 113 -27.04 18.81 -17.45
CA ASN A 113 -27.61 18.24 -18.68
C ASN A 113 -26.59 17.51 -19.59
N VAL A 114 -25.27 17.65 -19.37
CA VAL A 114 -24.24 17.15 -20.28
C VAL A 114 -23.09 16.51 -19.52
N THR A 115 -23.05 15.19 -19.55
CA THR A 115 -21.99 14.40 -18.93
C THR A 115 -20.92 14.07 -19.97
N VAL A 116 -19.66 14.33 -19.65
CA VAL A 116 -18.53 14.00 -20.52
C VAL A 116 -17.84 12.78 -19.94
N ILE A 117 -17.54 11.80 -20.78
CA ILE A 117 -16.90 10.57 -20.36
C ILE A 117 -15.59 10.41 -21.12
N GLY A 118 -14.53 10.09 -20.37
CA GLY A 118 -13.23 9.77 -20.93
C GLY A 118 -13.17 8.36 -21.51
N SER A 119 -11.94 7.88 -21.76
CA SER A 119 -11.75 6.52 -22.23
C SER A 119 -11.84 5.49 -21.11
N VAL A 120 -12.68 4.48 -21.30
CA VAL A 120 -12.94 3.41 -20.31
C VAL A 120 -12.45 2.03 -20.77
N GLY A 121 -12.28 1.09 -19.86
CA GLY A 121 -11.78 -0.26 -20.14
C GLY A 121 -12.84 -1.26 -20.62
N SER A 122 -14.13 -1.08 -20.29
CA SER A 122 -15.20 -2.04 -20.59
C SER A 122 -16.59 -1.40 -20.75
N ARG A 123 -17.58 -2.17 -21.24
CA ARG A 123 -19.00 -1.74 -21.30
C ARG A 123 -19.58 -1.43 -19.93
N MET A 124 -19.26 -2.26 -18.94
CA MET A 124 -19.73 -2.08 -17.56
C MET A 124 -19.13 -0.80 -16.96
N GLU A 125 -17.83 -0.57 -17.16
CA GLU A 125 -17.19 0.66 -16.70
C GLU A 125 -17.84 1.89 -17.35
N LEU A 126 -18.14 1.84 -18.65
CA LEU A 126 -18.89 2.91 -19.33
C LEU A 126 -20.25 3.19 -18.67
N ASP A 127 -21.03 2.13 -18.42
CA ASP A 127 -22.35 2.24 -17.81
C ASP A 127 -22.28 2.84 -16.40
N ILE A 128 -21.33 2.38 -15.57
CA ILE A 128 -21.14 2.88 -14.21
C ILE A 128 -20.68 4.34 -14.23
N THR A 129 -19.72 4.69 -15.08
CA THR A 129 -19.29 6.09 -15.21
C THR A 129 -20.43 6.96 -15.71
N ILE A 130 -21.21 6.54 -16.71
CA ILE A 130 -22.40 7.28 -17.15
C ILE A 130 -23.41 7.43 -16.00
N ALA A 131 -23.67 6.37 -15.22
CA ALA A 131 -24.59 6.45 -14.09
C ALA A 131 -24.11 7.45 -13.03
N HIS A 132 -22.80 7.47 -12.71
CA HIS A 132 -22.19 8.44 -11.80
C HIS A 132 -22.33 9.86 -12.36
N GLU A 133 -21.88 10.12 -13.58
CA GLU A 133 -21.95 11.47 -14.15
C GLU A 133 -23.40 11.96 -14.33
N VAL A 134 -24.32 11.08 -14.73
CA VAL A 134 -25.75 11.44 -14.81
C VAL A 134 -26.29 11.79 -13.42
N GLY A 135 -25.90 11.03 -12.40
CA GLY A 135 -26.27 11.26 -11.01
C GLY A 135 -25.87 12.62 -10.46
N HIS A 136 -24.73 13.16 -10.88
CA HIS A 136 -24.31 14.52 -10.52
C HIS A 136 -25.30 15.59 -10.96
N ASN A 137 -26.16 15.34 -11.95
CA ASN A 137 -27.21 16.31 -12.25
C ASN A 137 -28.10 16.58 -11.02
N TRP A 138 -28.35 15.60 -10.15
CA TRP A 138 -29.10 15.81 -8.91
C TRP A 138 -28.26 16.49 -7.83
N PHE A 139 -27.09 15.93 -7.50
CA PHE A 139 -26.32 16.34 -6.32
C PHE A 139 -25.45 17.57 -6.54
N TYR A 140 -24.94 17.76 -7.76
CA TYR A 140 -24.28 18.98 -8.19
C TYR A 140 -25.26 19.88 -8.93
N GLY A 141 -25.65 19.53 -10.16
CA GLY A 141 -26.30 20.45 -11.10
C GLY A 141 -27.59 21.11 -10.59
N ILE A 142 -28.49 20.34 -9.95
CA ILE A 142 -29.79 20.81 -9.47
C ILE A 142 -29.70 21.34 -8.04
N LEU A 143 -29.01 20.62 -7.13
CA LEU A 143 -28.89 21.06 -5.74
C LEU A 143 -27.89 22.20 -5.55
N GLY A 144 -26.94 22.39 -6.46
CA GLY A 144 -25.97 23.49 -6.41
C GLY A 144 -25.01 23.42 -5.23
N SER A 145 -24.58 22.23 -4.79
CA SER A 145 -23.58 22.13 -3.73
C SER A 145 -22.23 22.72 -4.18
N ASN A 146 -21.50 23.33 -3.26
CA ASN A 146 -20.14 23.77 -3.51
C ASN A 146 -19.19 22.55 -3.41
N GLU A 147 -18.81 21.98 -4.55
CA GLU A 147 -17.95 20.79 -4.68
C GLU A 147 -16.57 20.99 -4.02
N ARG A 148 -16.08 22.22 -3.94
CA ARG A 148 -14.73 22.52 -3.43
C ARG A 148 -14.69 22.48 -1.91
N ASP A 149 -15.70 23.06 -1.27
CA ASP A 149 -15.81 23.18 0.19
C ASP A 149 -16.54 21.98 0.82
N HIS A 150 -17.54 21.44 0.12
CA HIS A 150 -18.35 20.30 0.56
C HIS A 150 -18.34 19.14 -0.46
N PRO A 151 -17.14 18.60 -0.81
CA PRO A 151 -17.04 17.54 -1.81
C PRO A 151 -17.85 16.29 -1.44
N GLY A 152 -18.11 16.06 -0.15
CA GLY A 152 -18.95 14.96 0.33
C GLY A 152 -20.43 15.05 -0.09
N LEU A 153 -20.98 16.25 -0.27
CA LEU A 153 -22.37 16.45 -0.73
C LEU A 153 -22.55 16.09 -2.20
N ASP A 154 -21.51 16.33 -2.97
CA ASP A 154 -21.50 16.12 -4.41
C ASP A 154 -21.06 14.68 -4.73
N GLU A 155 -19.75 14.48 -4.81
CA GLU A 155 -19.12 13.21 -5.13
C GLU A 155 -19.51 12.08 -4.18
N GLY A 156 -19.59 12.39 -2.88
CA GLY A 156 -19.82 11.37 -1.86
C GLY A 156 -21.23 10.82 -1.83
N ILE A 157 -22.24 11.67 -1.91
CA ILE A 157 -23.64 11.23 -1.96
C ILE A 157 -23.94 10.62 -3.32
N ASN A 158 -23.40 11.18 -4.39
CA ASN A 158 -23.56 10.58 -5.71
C ASN A 158 -22.96 9.17 -5.76
N SER A 159 -21.78 8.96 -5.16
CA SER A 159 -21.15 7.64 -5.01
C SER A 159 -22.00 6.62 -4.21
N TYR A 160 -22.83 7.08 -3.27
CA TYR A 160 -23.79 6.20 -2.57
C TYR A 160 -24.86 5.68 -3.53
N TYR A 161 -25.39 6.54 -4.39
CA TYR A 161 -26.38 6.14 -5.38
C TYR A 161 -25.76 5.32 -6.51
N GLU A 162 -24.54 5.64 -6.95
CA GLU A 162 -23.77 4.79 -7.87
C GLU A 162 -23.57 3.38 -7.28
N MET A 163 -23.15 3.28 -6.00
CA MET A 163 -23.04 2.00 -5.31
C MET A 163 -24.37 1.24 -5.27
N SER A 164 -25.49 1.95 -5.09
CA SER A 164 -26.83 1.37 -5.07
C SER A 164 -27.28 0.91 -6.47
N TYR A 165 -26.96 1.68 -7.51
CA TYR A 165 -27.19 1.33 -8.91
C TYR A 165 -26.46 0.04 -9.27
N VAL A 166 -25.18 -0.05 -8.92
CA VAL A 166 -24.37 -1.25 -9.16
C VAL A 166 -24.88 -2.45 -8.37
N ARG A 167 -25.30 -2.24 -7.11
CA ARG A 167 -25.91 -3.31 -6.30
C ARG A 167 -27.20 -3.85 -6.93
N ALA A 168 -28.01 -2.99 -7.55
CA ALA A 168 -29.27 -3.37 -8.19
C ALA A 168 -29.07 -4.05 -9.56
N LYS A 169 -28.24 -3.45 -10.43
CA LYS A 169 -28.05 -3.90 -11.82
C LYS A 169 -27.02 -5.04 -11.95
N TYR A 170 -25.99 -5.05 -11.10
CA TYR A 170 -24.87 -6.01 -11.17
C TYR A 170 -24.64 -6.79 -9.86
N PRO A 171 -25.67 -7.43 -9.24
CA PRO A 171 -25.55 -8.06 -7.92
C PRO A 171 -24.59 -9.26 -7.89
N SER A 172 -24.41 -9.95 -9.02
CA SER A 172 -23.52 -11.12 -9.15
C SER A 172 -22.06 -10.73 -9.37
N TYR A 173 -21.80 -9.49 -9.82
CA TYR A 173 -20.47 -9.04 -10.21
C TYR A 173 -19.51 -8.97 -9.03
N LYS A 174 -18.23 -9.15 -9.33
CA LYS A 174 -17.16 -9.24 -8.35
C LYS A 174 -16.14 -8.14 -8.60
N ILE A 175 -15.41 -7.77 -7.54
CA ILE A 175 -14.32 -6.79 -7.63
C ILE A 175 -13.27 -7.22 -8.68
N SER A 176 -13.11 -8.51 -8.94
CA SER A 176 -12.21 -9.00 -10.01
C SER A 176 -12.51 -8.44 -11.40
N GLU A 177 -13.75 -8.05 -11.68
CA GLU A 177 -14.17 -7.54 -13.00
C GLU A 177 -13.63 -6.11 -13.29
N LEU A 178 -13.28 -5.34 -12.26
CA LEU A 178 -12.65 -4.00 -12.38
C LEU A 178 -11.22 -4.04 -12.88
N ILE A 179 -10.52 -5.12 -12.56
CA ILE A 179 -9.05 -5.11 -12.52
C ILE A 179 -8.45 -5.81 -13.76
N GLY A 180 -9.25 -6.03 -14.81
CA GLY A 180 -8.79 -6.68 -16.05
C GLY A 180 -8.36 -8.15 -15.89
N PHE A 181 -8.20 -8.83 -17.03
CA PHE A 181 -7.98 -10.28 -17.13
C PHE A 181 -6.53 -10.73 -16.86
N ASP A 182 -6.05 -10.66 -15.61
CA ASP A 182 -4.86 -11.44 -15.22
C ASP A 182 -5.18 -12.57 -14.22
N SER A 183 -4.79 -13.78 -14.61
CA SER A 183 -4.79 -15.03 -13.84
C SER A 183 -4.21 -14.91 -12.42
N THR A 184 -3.26 -13.99 -12.19
CA THR A 184 -2.65 -13.73 -10.88
C THR A 184 -3.64 -13.15 -9.85
N ARG A 185 -4.77 -12.57 -10.29
CA ARG A 185 -5.68 -11.79 -9.42
C ARG A 185 -6.86 -12.61 -8.90
N ASN A 186 -7.32 -13.61 -9.65
CA ASN A 186 -8.20 -14.68 -9.15
C ASN A 186 -7.58 -15.39 -7.94
N PHE A 187 -6.25 -15.49 -7.95
CA PHE A 187 -5.47 -16.10 -6.88
C PHE A 187 -5.53 -15.33 -5.54
N LEU A 188 -5.67 -14.00 -5.59
CA LEU A 188 -5.79 -13.12 -4.42
C LEU A 188 -7.17 -13.18 -3.73
N GLY A 189 -8.15 -13.85 -4.35
CA GLY A 189 -9.51 -14.00 -3.81
C GLY A 189 -10.45 -12.82 -4.09
N ALA A 190 -10.08 -11.91 -5.00
CA ALA A 190 -10.92 -10.76 -5.41
C ALA A 190 -12.25 -11.19 -6.06
N ASN A 191 -12.28 -12.38 -6.67
CA ASN A 191 -13.48 -13.00 -7.23
C ASN A 191 -14.54 -13.42 -6.20
N LYS A 192 -14.25 -13.29 -4.90
CA LYS A 192 -15.20 -13.63 -3.82
C LYS A 192 -15.93 -12.41 -3.24
N MET A 193 -15.48 -11.20 -3.57
CA MET A 193 -16.06 -9.96 -3.06
C MET A 193 -16.97 -9.36 -4.11
N ALA A 194 -18.21 -9.03 -3.74
CA ALA A 194 -19.14 -8.34 -4.63
C ALA A 194 -18.60 -6.96 -5.01
N TYR A 195 -18.78 -6.55 -6.26
CA TYR A 195 -18.25 -5.29 -6.79
C TYR A 195 -18.63 -4.09 -5.92
N TRP A 196 -19.91 -3.99 -5.53
CA TRP A 196 -20.42 -2.84 -4.76
C TRP A 196 -19.70 -2.63 -3.41
N ARG A 197 -18.89 -3.59 -2.94
CA ARG A 197 -18.05 -3.48 -1.74
C ARG A 197 -16.67 -2.87 -2.00
N GLU A 198 -16.35 -2.47 -3.22
CA GLU A 198 -15.08 -1.79 -3.57
C GLU A 198 -14.85 -0.55 -2.69
N LYS A 199 -15.91 0.24 -2.46
CA LYS A 199 -15.86 1.50 -1.71
C LYS A 199 -15.52 1.24 -0.25
N GLU A 200 -16.10 0.18 0.32
CA GLU A 200 -15.73 -0.28 1.65
C GLU A 200 -14.24 -0.68 1.72
N ALA A 201 -13.75 -1.43 0.74
CA ALA A 201 -12.35 -1.87 0.71
C ALA A 201 -11.37 -0.67 0.63
N ALA A 202 -11.68 0.32 -0.21
CA ALA A 202 -10.91 1.55 -0.36
C ALA A 202 -10.92 2.39 0.93
N TYR A 203 -12.08 2.61 1.54
CA TYR A 203 -12.18 3.32 2.83
C TYR A 203 -11.37 2.60 3.92
N LEU A 204 -11.51 1.27 4.05
CA LEU A 204 -10.76 0.50 5.04
C LEU A 204 -9.25 0.60 4.87
N PHE A 205 -8.75 0.92 3.67
CA PHE A 205 -7.34 1.18 3.43
C PHE A 205 -6.86 2.43 4.16
N SER A 206 -7.53 3.56 3.94
CA SER A 206 -7.24 4.81 4.67
C SER A 206 -7.43 4.66 6.19
N ALA A 207 -8.53 4.03 6.62
CA ALA A 207 -8.88 3.92 8.03
C ALA A 207 -7.90 3.04 8.82
N LYS A 208 -7.49 1.89 8.26
CA LYS A 208 -6.53 0.98 8.91
C LYS A 208 -5.09 1.50 8.89
N ALA A 209 -4.74 2.31 7.89
CA ALA A 209 -3.47 3.02 7.85
C ALA A 209 -3.47 4.28 8.74
N ASN A 210 -4.62 4.66 9.31
CA ASN A 210 -4.79 5.85 10.15
C ASN A 210 -4.38 7.15 9.44
N ILE A 211 -4.63 7.21 8.13
CA ILE A 211 -4.35 8.36 7.26
C ILE A 211 -5.65 9.03 6.75
N ASP A 212 -6.80 8.50 7.15
CA ASP A 212 -8.13 9.00 6.81
C ASP A 212 -8.41 10.42 7.34
N GLN A 213 -9.17 11.18 6.53
CA GLN A 213 -9.63 12.54 6.82
C GLN A 213 -11.16 12.55 7.00
N PRO A 214 -11.73 13.60 7.63
CA PRO A 214 -13.18 13.83 7.65
C PRO A 214 -13.78 13.98 6.25
N ILE A 215 -15.07 13.68 6.09
CA ILE A 215 -15.81 13.85 4.83
C ILE A 215 -15.94 15.34 4.49
N GLU A 216 -16.18 16.19 5.51
CA GLU A 216 -16.25 17.65 5.37
C GLU A 216 -14.87 18.33 5.29
N THR A 217 -13.85 17.63 4.80
CA THR A 217 -12.56 18.27 4.51
C THR A 217 -12.65 18.94 3.13
N HIS A 218 -12.23 20.20 3.03
CA HIS A 218 -12.19 20.91 1.75
C HIS A 218 -11.24 20.19 0.78
N SER A 219 -11.59 20.17 -0.50
CA SER A 219 -10.84 19.49 -1.57
C SER A 219 -9.34 19.79 -1.59
N GLN A 220 -8.95 21.05 -1.35
CA GLN A 220 -7.56 21.49 -1.33
C GLN A 220 -6.72 20.93 -0.18
N ASP A 221 -7.36 20.53 0.92
CA ASP A 221 -6.71 20.01 2.12
C ASP A 221 -6.71 18.46 2.15
N LEU A 222 -7.38 17.83 1.19
CA LEU A 222 -7.38 16.39 1.00
C LEU A 222 -6.12 15.93 0.27
N SER A 223 -5.54 14.82 0.74
CA SER A 223 -4.61 14.09 -0.11
C SER A 223 -5.36 13.48 -1.30
N ASN A 224 -4.69 13.35 -2.46
CA ASN A 224 -5.29 12.70 -3.65
C ASN A 224 -5.90 11.33 -3.34
N PHE A 225 -5.24 10.55 -2.48
CA PHE A 225 -5.75 9.25 -2.06
C PHE A 225 -7.05 9.38 -1.25
N ASN A 226 -7.13 10.33 -0.32
CA ASN A 226 -8.32 10.54 0.49
C ASN A 226 -9.46 11.22 -0.28
N TYR A 227 -9.18 11.97 -1.36
CA TYR A 227 -10.25 12.43 -2.24
C TYR A 227 -11.05 11.20 -2.73
N GLY A 228 -10.38 10.17 -3.28
CA GLY A 228 -11.04 8.91 -3.63
C GLY A 228 -11.55 8.10 -2.41
N SER A 229 -10.69 7.81 -1.45
CA SER A 229 -11.00 6.84 -0.39
C SER A 229 -11.93 7.38 0.72
N ILE A 230 -12.06 8.70 0.85
CA ILE A 230 -12.94 9.33 1.83
C ILE A 230 -14.16 9.92 1.13
N ILE A 231 -13.98 10.83 0.17
CA ILE A 231 -15.12 11.55 -0.41
C ILE A 231 -16.04 10.57 -1.14
N TYR A 232 -15.54 9.83 -2.14
CA TYR A 232 -16.37 8.85 -2.84
C TYR A 232 -16.71 7.67 -1.91
N CYS A 233 -15.68 7.08 -1.30
CA CYS A 233 -15.82 5.76 -0.70
C CYS A 233 -16.38 5.76 0.73
N LYS A 234 -15.81 6.56 1.65
CA LYS A 234 -16.29 6.61 3.04
C LYS A 234 -17.71 7.17 3.07
N THR A 235 -18.00 8.23 2.32
CA THR A 235 -19.35 8.83 2.26
C THR A 235 -20.39 7.80 1.84
N ALA A 236 -20.13 7.06 0.75
CA ALA A 236 -21.02 6.00 0.29
C ALA A 236 -21.29 4.93 1.36
N VAL A 237 -20.23 4.47 2.04
CA VAL A 237 -20.32 3.43 3.08
C VAL A 237 -21.08 3.92 4.31
N VAL A 238 -20.83 5.16 4.76
CA VAL A 238 -21.52 5.69 5.96
C VAL A 238 -22.98 6.02 5.67
N MET A 239 -23.32 6.43 4.44
CA MET A 239 -24.70 6.64 4.00
C MET A 239 -25.47 5.32 3.92
N ASP A 240 -24.85 4.26 3.40
CA ASP A 240 -25.44 2.91 3.35
C ASP A 240 -25.64 2.30 4.75
N TYR A 241 -24.71 2.58 5.65
CA TYR A 241 -24.86 2.24 7.06
C TYR A 241 -26.00 3.02 7.74
N LEU A 242 -26.12 4.32 7.46
CA LEU A 242 -27.24 5.13 7.97
C LEU A 242 -28.58 4.66 7.41
N ARG A 243 -28.65 4.27 6.13
CA ARG A 243 -29.83 3.65 5.52
C ARG A 243 -30.25 2.39 6.27
N ASP A 244 -29.31 1.49 6.56
CA ASP A 244 -29.59 0.26 7.34
C ASP A 244 -30.13 0.58 8.74
N TYR A 245 -29.62 1.63 9.38
CA TYR A 245 -30.09 2.07 10.70
C TYR A 245 -31.50 2.69 10.65
N MET A 246 -31.78 3.55 9.67
CA MET A 246 -33.07 4.23 9.52
C MET A 246 -34.15 3.34 8.91
N GLY A 247 -33.76 2.32 8.15
CA GLY A 247 -34.61 1.56 7.25
C GLY A 247 -34.80 2.26 5.90
N ASP A 248 -34.92 1.47 4.84
CA ASP A 248 -34.95 1.95 3.45
C ASP A 248 -36.09 2.95 3.19
N GLU A 249 -37.30 2.70 3.71
CA GLU A 249 -38.46 3.56 3.50
C GLU A 249 -38.26 4.97 4.10
N VAL A 250 -37.80 5.04 5.35
CA VAL A 250 -37.60 6.32 6.06
C VAL A 250 -36.45 7.10 5.42
N PHE A 251 -35.36 6.41 5.09
CA PHE A 251 -34.21 7.02 4.43
C PHE A 251 -34.58 7.59 3.06
N ASN A 252 -35.27 6.82 2.21
CA ASN A 252 -35.65 7.27 0.87
C ASN A 252 -36.60 8.47 0.93
N LYS A 253 -37.60 8.46 1.83
CA LYS A 253 -38.50 9.62 2.05
C LYS A 253 -37.73 10.86 2.49
N ALA A 254 -36.74 10.72 3.36
CA ALA A 254 -35.90 11.83 3.82
C ALA A 254 -35.07 12.42 2.68
N MET A 255 -34.47 11.57 1.84
CA MET A 255 -33.68 12.00 0.69
C MET A 255 -34.54 12.67 -0.39
N GLN A 256 -35.74 12.14 -0.66
CA GLN A 256 -36.70 12.75 -1.57
C GLN A 256 -37.17 14.12 -1.07
N PHE A 257 -37.46 14.24 0.22
CA PHE A 257 -37.80 15.52 0.83
C PHE A 257 -36.64 16.52 0.74
N TYR A 258 -35.41 16.07 1.02
CA TYR A 258 -34.21 16.90 0.90
C TYR A 258 -34.07 17.43 -0.54
N TYR A 259 -34.14 16.57 -1.54
CA TYR A 259 -34.04 16.98 -2.93
C TYR A 259 -35.14 17.98 -3.31
N GLU A 260 -36.41 17.66 -3.05
CA GLU A 260 -37.53 18.51 -3.43
C GLU A 260 -37.52 19.89 -2.75
N ASN A 261 -37.09 19.95 -1.49
CA ASN A 261 -37.04 21.19 -0.72
C ASN A 261 -35.82 22.06 -1.09
N TYR A 262 -34.71 21.46 -1.52
CA TYR A 262 -33.46 22.16 -1.82
C TYR A 262 -33.12 22.25 -3.32
N LYS A 263 -33.95 21.70 -4.23
CA LYS A 263 -33.77 21.84 -5.68
C LYS A 263 -33.62 23.30 -6.09
N PHE A 264 -32.61 23.58 -6.90
CA PHE A 264 -32.19 24.90 -7.37
C PHE A 264 -31.79 25.88 -6.26
N LYS A 265 -31.22 25.37 -5.16
CA LYS A 265 -30.63 26.16 -4.06
C LYS A 265 -29.13 25.83 -3.94
N HIS A 266 -28.57 25.94 -2.73
CA HIS A 266 -27.17 25.62 -2.39
C HIS A 266 -27.10 25.03 -0.96
N PRO A 267 -27.70 23.84 -0.70
CA PRO A 267 -27.75 23.25 0.62
C PRO A 267 -26.35 22.91 1.14
N GLN A 268 -26.22 22.88 2.45
CA GLN A 268 -25.01 22.54 3.17
C GLN A 268 -25.17 21.18 3.86
N MET A 269 -24.08 20.58 4.31
CA MET A 269 -24.12 19.25 4.95
C MET A 269 -25.04 19.22 6.18
N LYS A 270 -25.12 20.32 6.93
CA LYS A 270 -26.06 20.48 8.05
C LYS A 270 -27.53 20.33 7.63
N ASP A 271 -27.89 20.76 6.42
CA ASP A 271 -29.28 20.74 5.93
C ASP A 271 -29.71 19.32 5.60
N LEU A 272 -28.81 18.53 5.01
CA LEU A 272 -28.99 17.10 4.81
C LEU A 272 -29.11 16.36 6.14
N VAL A 273 -28.15 16.55 7.05
CA VAL A 273 -28.16 15.88 8.37
C VAL A 273 -29.41 16.22 9.17
N SER A 274 -29.85 17.48 9.14
CA SER A 274 -31.08 17.91 9.84
C SER A 274 -32.32 17.25 9.24
N THR A 275 -32.37 17.11 7.91
CA THR A 275 -33.47 16.42 7.21
C THR A 275 -33.51 14.94 7.60
N LEU A 276 -32.36 14.24 7.52
CA LEU A 276 -32.24 12.84 7.91
C LEU A 276 -32.65 12.63 9.38
N GLN A 277 -32.21 13.51 10.27
CA GLN A 277 -32.53 13.43 11.69
C GLN A 277 -34.03 13.58 11.93
N TYR A 278 -34.67 14.59 11.30
CA TYR A 278 -36.11 14.83 11.41
C TYR A 278 -36.93 13.60 11.02
N PHE A 279 -36.63 12.98 9.87
CA PHE A 279 -37.35 11.79 9.42
C PHE A 279 -37.03 10.53 10.24
N SER A 280 -35.78 10.40 10.72
CA SER A 280 -35.38 9.22 11.51
C SER A 280 -36.11 9.12 12.86
N GLY A 281 -36.57 10.25 13.42
CA GLY A 281 -37.07 10.32 14.80
C GLY A 281 -36.03 10.01 15.89
N ASN A 282 -34.76 9.81 15.51
CA ASN A 282 -33.65 9.42 16.37
C ASN A 282 -32.58 10.52 16.40
N ASP A 283 -31.75 10.52 17.45
CA ASP A 283 -30.56 11.39 17.48
C ASP A 283 -29.48 10.88 16.51
N LEU A 284 -29.11 11.72 15.53
CA LEU A 284 -28.05 11.45 14.55
C LEU A 284 -26.78 12.25 14.83
N SER A 285 -26.61 12.77 16.06
CA SER A 285 -25.38 13.43 16.50
C SER A 285 -24.13 12.59 16.23
N TRP A 286 -24.21 11.27 16.42
CA TRP A 286 -23.12 10.34 16.15
C TRP A 286 -22.69 10.34 14.66
N PHE A 287 -23.65 10.47 13.75
CA PHE A 287 -23.40 10.46 12.31
C PHE A 287 -22.68 11.76 11.92
N SER A 288 -23.23 12.90 12.34
CA SER A 288 -22.66 14.22 12.08
C SER A 288 -21.26 14.39 12.68
N GLN A 289 -21.09 14.05 13.96
CA GLN A 289 -19.84 14.32 14.70
C GLN A 289 -18.72 13.34 14.34
N TYR A 290 -19.02 12.05 14.18
CA TYR A 290 -17.98 11.03 14.06
C TYR A 290 -17.76 10.55 12.64
N MET A 291 -18.80 10.50 11.81
CA MET A 291 -18.71 9.99 10.43
C MET A 291 -18.43 11.11 9.43
N ILE A 292 -19.16 12.23 9.56
CA ILE A 292 -19.10 13.36 8.62
C ILE A 292 -17.94 14.31 8.97
N THR A 293 -18.02 15.01 10.11
CA THR A 293 -17.03 16.03 10.54
C THR A 293 -15.79 15.42 11.21
N GLY A 294 -15.89 14.17 11.67
CA GLY A 294 -14.83 13.43 12.32
C GLY A 294 -14.19 12.35 11.44
N ASN A 295 -13.05 11.85 11.90
CA ASN A 295 -12.37 10.67 11.36
C ASN A 295 -12.23 9.56 12.42
N ALA A 296 -13.26 9.44 13.26
CA ALA A 296 -13.31 8.41 14.29
C ALA A 296 -13.56 7.04 13.64
N LYS A 297 -12.89 6.01 14.16
CA LYS A 297 -12.99 4.63 13.66
C LYS A 297 -14.00 3.85 14.50
N ILE A 298 -14.67 2.89 13.89
CA ILE A 298 -15.56 1.97 14.60
C ILE A 298 -14.83 0.64 14.81
N ASP A 299 -14.72 0.17 16.05
CA ASP A 299 -14.27 -1.19 16.40
C ASP A 299 -15.09 -1.65 17.61
N HIS A 300 -16.10 -2.47 17.37
CA HIS A 300 -16.82 -3.15 18.43
C HIS A 300 -16.32 -4.57 18.59
N LYS A 301 -16.52 -5.18 19.75
CA LYS A 301 -16.11 -6.58 19.99
C LYS A 301 -17.14 -7.30 20.83
N ILE A 302 -17.53 -8.50 20.41
CA ILE A 302 -18.24 -9.41 21.31
C ILE A 302 -17.27 -9.90 22.39
N LYS A 303 -17.45 -9.39 23.61
CA LYS A 303 -16.65 -9.73 24.79
C LYS A 303 -17.13 -11.04 25.41
N ARG A 304 -18.44 -11.29 25.47
CA ARG A 304 -19.03 -12.50 26.07
C ARG A 304 -20.42 -12.74 25.50
N VAL A 305 -20.80 -14.01 25.39
CA VAL A 305 -22.18 -14.43 25.18
C VAL A 305 -22.53 -15.38 26.33
N LYS A 306 -23.60 -15.07 27.05
CA LYS A 306 -24.11 -15.88 28.16
C LYS A 306 -25.55 -16.27 27.86
N ARG A 307 -25.86 -17.56 27.94
CA ARG A 307 -27.24 -18.06 27.85
C ARG A 307 -27.88 -18.00 29.23
N ASN A 308 -29.09 -17.47 29.31
CA ASN A 308 -29.91 -17.40 30.51
C ASN A 308 -30.77 -18.66 30.66
N LYS A 309 -31.43 -18.82 31.82
CA LYS A 309 -32.23 -20.03 32.15
C LYS A 309 -33.48 -20.17 31.27
N ASP A 310 -34.06 -19.05 30.85
CA ASP A 310 -35.22 -18.94 29.95
C ASP A 310 -34.85 -19.08 28.46
N ASN A 311 -33.61 -19.49 28.15
CA ASN A 311 -33.04 -19.56 26.81
C ASN A 311 -32.80 -18.21 26.11
N SER A 312 -33.01 -17.06 26.78
CA SER A 312 -32.52 -15.77 26.29
C SER A 312 -30.99 -15.69 26.37
N TYR A 313 -30.39 -14.67 25.76
CA TYR A 313 -28.95 -14.44 25.81
C TYR A 313 -28.59 -13.02 26.23
N GLU A 314 -27.59 -12.90 27.10
CA GLU A 314 -26.85 -11.66 27.32
C GLU A 314 -25.63 -11.65 26.40
N VAL A 315 -25.59 -10.70 25.46
CA VAL A 315 -24.44 -10.43 24.59
C VAL A 315 -23.70 -9.19 25.10
N VAL A 316 -22.51 -9.40 25.66
CA VAL A 316 -21.67 -8.30 26.16
C VAL A 316 -20.78 -7.79 25.04
N VAL A 317 -20.98 -6.54 24.62
CA VAL A 317 -20.21 -5.88 23.55
C VAL A 317 -19.34 -4.77 24.12
N LYS A 318 -18.05 -4.77 23.78
CA LYS A 318 -17.11 -3.70 24.13
C LYS A 318 -16.87 -2.78 22.94
N ASN A 319 -17.06 -1.47 23.12
CA ASN A 319 -16.52 -0.47 22.21
C ASN A 319 -15.00 -0.32 22.43
N LYS A 320 -14.19 -0.48 21.38
CA LYS A 320 -12.72 -0.46 21.47
C LYS A 320 -12.13 0.88 21.06
N THR A 321 -12.84 1.65 20.23
CA THR A 321 -12.42 2.98 19.78
C THR A 321 -13.02 4.09 20.63
N GLY A 322 -14.11 3.80 21.35
CA GLY A 322 -14.87 4.77 22.15
C GLY A 322 -15.84 5.61 21.31
N THR A 323 -16.08 5.26 20.04
CA THR A 323 -16.98 6.01 19.15
C THR A 323 -18.42 5.52 19.34
N PRO A 324 -19.33 6.34 19.89
CA PRO A 324 -20.67 5.91 20.27
C PRO A 324 -21.61 5.83 19.07
N VAL A 325 -21.47 4.79 18.26
CA VAL A 325 -22.37 4.51 17.12
C VAL A 325 -23.42 3.45 17.48
N PRO A 326 -24.64 3.53 16.92
CA PRO A 326 -25.58 2.41 17.01
C PRO A 326 -24.97 1.13 16.43
N LEU A 327 -25.56 -0.02 16.72
CA LEU A 327 -25.26 -1.24 15.98
C LEU A 327 -26.39 -2.24 16.11
N ASN A 328 -26.46 -3.18 15.17
CA ASN A 328 -27.31 -4.34 15.29
C ASN A 328 -26.51 -5.59 15.70
N ILE A 329 -27.21 -6.53 16.34
CA ILE A 329 -26.71 -7.88 16.62
C ILE A 329 -27.66 -8.88 16.01
N TYR A 330 -27.11 -9.81 15.25
CA TYR A 330 -27.81 -10.93 14.65
C TYR A 330 -27.49 -12.22 15.38
N GLY A 331 -28.52 -13.01 15.66
CA GLY A 331 -28.41 -14.41 16.04
C GLY A 331 -28.53 -15.32 14.81
N TYR A 332 -27.67 -16.32 14.70
CA TYR A 332 -27.63 -17.24 13.56
C TYR A 332 -27.83 -18.69 13.96
N LYS A 333 -28.54 -19.45 13.13
CA LYS A 333 -28.71 -20.90 13.19
C LYS A 333 -28.43 -21.50 11.82
N ASP A 334 -27.54 -22.48 11.74
CA ASP A 334 -27.16 -23.15 10.48
C ASP A 334 -26.77 -22.16 9.36
N GLY A 335 -26.13 -21.05 9.75
CA GLY A 335 -25.69 -19.98 8.84
C GLY A 335 -26.80 -19.01 8.39
N LYS A 336 -28.05 -19.19 8.82
CA LYS A 336 -29.18 -18.29 8.52
C LYS A 336 -29.49 -17.38 9.72
N PRO A 337 -29.84 -16.10 9.49
CA PRO A 337 -30.25 -15.21 10.56
C PRO A 337 -31.60 -15.66 11.14
N VAL A 338 -31.68 -15.79 12.47
CA VAL A 338 -32.92 -16.12 13.21
C VAL A 338 -33.64 -14.85 13.67
N GLY A 339 -32.89 -13.78 13.91
CA GLY A 339 -33.41 -12.48 14.31
C GLY A 339 -32.28 -11.50 14.56
N TYR A 340 -32.63 -10.23 14.70
CA TYR A 340 -31.69 -9.16 15.04
C TYR A 340 -32.36 -8.10 15.91
N ALA A 341 -31.54 -7.29 16.57
CA ALA A 341 -31.98 -6.12 17.31
C ALA A 341 -30.97 -4.97 17.14
N TRP A 342 -31.47 -3.75 17.04
CA TRP A 342 -30.68 -2.52 17.04
C TRP A 342 -30.51 -1.98 18.45
N PHE A 343 -29.35 -1.41 18.72
CA PHE A 343 -29.00 -0.84 20.01
C PHE A 343 -28.31 0.52 19.83
N ASN A 344 -28.76 1.51 20.61
CA ASN A 344 -28.22 2.87 20.61
C ASN A 344 -26.72 2.90 20.92
N GLY A 345 -26.05 3.94 20.42
CA GLY A 345 -24.61 4.12 20.58
C GLY A 345 -24.15 4.25 22.03
N SER A 346 -22.98 3.71 22.31
CA SER A 346 -22.30 3.83 23.61
C SER A 346 -20.79 3.82 23.41
N ASP A 347 -20.09 4.65 24.17
CA ASP A 347 -18.63 4.75 24.21
C ASP A 347 -17.96 3.62 25.01
N SER A 348 -18.75 2.80 25.72
CA SER A 348 -18.26 1.83 26.70
C SER A 348 -18.73 0.39 26.43
N THR A 349 -18.80 -0.44 27.47
CA THR A 349 -19.24 -1.84 27.35
C THR A 349 -20.74 -1.92 27.60
N ARG A 350 -21.47 -2.57 26.69
CA ARG A 350 -22.92 -2.78 26.77
C ARG A 350 -23.25 -4.24 27.07
N HIS A 351 -24.34 -4.42 27.81
CA HIS A 351 -24.99 -5.71 28.04
C HIS A 351 -26.28 -5.68 27.23
N LEU A 352 -26.37 -6.55 26.23
CA LEU A 352 -27.44 -6.50 25.23
C LEU A 352 -28.23 -7.79 25.33
N ASP A 353 -29.51 -7.66 25.66
CA ASP A 353 -30.40 -8.80 25.80
C ASP A 353 -30.95 -9.21 24.44
N PHE A 354 -30.90 -10.51 24.17
CA PHE A 354 -31.44 -11.12 22.98
C PHE A 354 -32.51 -12.15 23.39
N PRO A 355 -33.71 -12.12 22.79
CA PRO A 355 -34.84 -12.92 23.25
C PRO A 355 -34.55 -14.44 23.15
N PRO A 356 -35.34 -15.27 23.86
CA PRO A 356 -35.23 -16.72 23.79
C PRO A 356 -35.19 -17.24 22.36
N SER A 357 -34.10 -17.92 21.99
CA SER A 357 -33.84 -18.36 20.62
C SER A 357 -32.88 -19.56 20.57
N ASP A 358 -32.98 -20.37 19.51
CA ASP A 358 -31.97 -21.39 19.21
C ASP A 358 -30.95 -20.81 18.21
N VAL A 359 -29.75 -20.50 18.71
CA VAL A 359 -28.69 -19.83 17.94
C VAL A 359 -27.33 -20.46 18.21
N ASP A 360 -26.57 -20.68 17.15
CA ASP A 360 -25.23 -21.28 17.21
C ASP A 360 -24.16 -20.21 17.48
N TYR A 361 -24.38 -18.98 17.00
CA TYR A 361 -23.49 -17.84 17.21
C TYR A 361 -24.20 -16.50 17.06
N PHE A 362 -23.57 -15.46 17.61
CA PHE A 362 -23.92 -14.05 17.41
C PHE A 362 -22.89 -13.34 16.55
N LYS A 363 -23.36 -12.37 15.78
CA LYS A 363 -22.55 -11.47 14.95
C LYS A 363 -23.06 -10.02 15.09
N ILE A 364 -22.14 -9.09 15.36
CA ILE A 364 -22.41 -7.65 15.24
C ILE A 364 -22.43 -7.29 13.75
N ASP A 365 -23.37 -6.44 13.33
CA ASP A 365 -23.52 -6.02 11.93
C ASP A 365 -23.71 -7.24 11.00
N GLY A 366 -24.91 -7.82 11.08
CA GLY A 366 -25.22 -9.07 10.37
C GLY A 366 -24.99 -8.97 8.87
N LEU A 367 -25.36 -7.83 8.29
CA LEU A 367 -25.29 -7.53 6.86
C LEU A 367 -23.91 -7.02 6.41
N ASP A 368 -22.96 -6.83 7.34
CA ASP A 368 -21.62 -6.35 7.03
C ASP A 368 -21.64 -4.94 6.36
N LEU A 369 -22.53 -4.04 6.81
CA LEU A 369 -22.69 -2.66 6.30
C LEU A 369 -22.04 -1.60 7.21
N MET A 370 -21.93 -1.85 8.51
CA MET A 370 -21.29 -0.93 9.46
C MET A 370 -19.77 -0.83 9.16
N PRO A 371 -19.19 0.37 9.04
CA PRO A 371 -17.77 0.57 8.69
C PRO A 371 -16.77 0.22 9.82
N ASP A 372 -16.94 -0.96 10.42
CA ASP A 372 -16.09 -1.53 11.47
C ASP A 372 -14.73 -1.95 10.90
N VAL A 373 -13.66 -1.34 11.41
CA VAL A 373 -12.30 -1.60 10.92
C VAL A 373 -11.78 -2.98 11.30
N ASN A 374 -12.47 -3.72 12.18
CA ASN A 374 -12.05 -5.03 12.68
C ASN A 374 -13.20 -6.04 12.88
N ARG A 375 -13.95 -6.36 11.82
CA ARG A 375 -15.01 -7.40 11.84
C ARG A 375 -14.63 -8.81 12.32
N LYS A 376 -13.33 -9.11 12.54
CA LYS A 376 -12.88 -10.40 13.05
C LYS A 376 -13.26 -10.63 14.52
N ASN A 377 -13.45 -9.58 15.30
CA ASN A 377 -13.80 -9.67 16.72
C ASN A 377 -15.33 -9.49 16.98
N ASN A 378 -16.13 -9.33 15.91
CA ASN A 378 -17.58 -9.17 15.92
C ASN A 378 -18.37 -10.47 16.06
N TYR A 379 -17.70 -11.58 16.40
CA TYR A 379 -18.29 -12.93 16.36
C TYR A 379 -18.06 -13.69 17.68
N SER A 380 -19.08 -14.41 18.12
CA SER A 380 -18.94 -15.42 19.18
C SER A 380 -19.97 -16.53 19.06
N ARG A 381 -19.52 -17.78 19.10
CA ARG A 381 -20.37 -18.96 19.30
C ARG A 381 -21.03 -18.94 20.67
N THR A 382 -22.18 -19.57 20.78
CA THR A 382 -22.90 -19.74 22.04
C THR A 382 -22.30 -20.85 22.92
N ARG A 383 -21.62 -21.84 22.31
CA ARG A 383 -21.05 -23.02 22.97
C ARG A 383 -19.60 -23.31 22.52
N GLY A 384 -18.91 -24.21 23.24
CA GLY A 384 -17.53 -24.65 22.96
C GLY A 384 -16.43 -23.86 23.71
N VAL A 385 -15.18 -24.31 23.59
CA VAL A 385 -14.00 -23.71 24.26
C VAL A 385 -13.44 -22.52 23.47
N PHE A 386 -13.40 -22.62 22.14
CA PHE A 386 -12.88 -21.57 21.25
C PHE A 386 -13.99 -20.69 20.66
N ARG A 387 -14.89 -20.16 21.50
CA ARG A 387 -16.13 -19.49 21.05
C ARG A 387 -15.90 -18.32 20.09
N LYS A 388 -14.78 -17.60 20.23
CA LYS A 388 -14.46 -16.38 19.47
C LYS A 388 -13.51 -16.64 18.28
N VAL A 389 -13.02 -17.87 18.13
CA VAL A 389 -12.08 -18.20 17.07
C VAL A 389 -12.86 -18.56 15.82
N LYS A 390 -12.72 -17.74 14.78
CA LYS A 390 -13.23 -18.06 13.45
C LYS A 390 -12.43 -19.21 12.83
N PRO A 391 -13.02 -20.02 11.93
CA PRO A 391 -12.33 -21.13 11.30
C PRO A 391 -11.01 -20.71 10.63
N LEU A 392 -9.98 -21.55 10.75
CA LEU A 392 -8.70 -21.35 10.08
C LEU A 392 -8.83 -21.59 8.57
N GLN A 393 -8.05 -20.85 7.79
CA GLN A 393 -7.93 -21.03 6.35
C GLN A 393 -6.46 -20.89 5.96
N PHE A 394 -5.90 -21.92 5.33
CA PHE A 394 -4.57 -21.87 4.76
C PHE A 394 -4.66 -21.44 3.29
N ASN A 395 -3.82 -20.51 2.88
CA ASN A 395 -3.77 -20.02 1.51
C ASN A 395 -2.35 -20.04 0.97
N LEU A 396 -2.17 -20.53 -0.26
CA LEU A 396 -0.95 -20.28 -1.02
C LEU A 396 -0.93 -18.77 -1.36
N LEU A 397 0.17 -18.07 -1.07
CA LEU A 397 0.37 -16.60 -1.06
C LEU A 397 -0.65 -15.80 -0.22
N THR A 398 -0.45 -14.48 -0.20
CA THR A 398 -1.36 -13.51 0.43
C THR A 398 -2.68 -13.43 -0.32
N LYS A 399 -3.81 -13.57 0.39
CA LYS A 399 -5.16 -13.26 -0.13
C LYS A 399 -5.77 -12.03 0.55
N LEU A 400 -6.81 -11.47 -0.09
CA LEU A 400 -7.63 -10.42 0.50
C LEU A 400 -8.21 -10.88 1.85
N PRO A 401 -8.34 -9.97 2.83
CA PRO A 401 -8.86 -10.33 4.15
C PRO A 401 -10.26 -10.90 4.07
N ASP A 402 -10.43 -12.10 4.60
CA ASP A 402 -11.74 -12.67 4.85
C ASP A 402 -12.16 -12.31 6.30
N ALA A 403 -13.28 -11.60 6.44
CA ALA A 403 -13.83 -11.26 7.74
C ALA A 403 -14.30 -12.51 8.50
N GLN A 404 -14.71 -13.58 7.82
CA GLN A 404 -15.27 -14.80 8.38
C GLN A 404 -14.21 -15.89 8.69
N LYS A 405 -12.95 -15.68 8.32
CA LYS A 405 -11.88 -16.68 8.50
C LYS A 405 -10.61 -16.10 9.13
N ASN A 406 -9.88 -16.97 9.83
CA ASN A 406 -8.52 -16.71 10.30
C ASN A 406 -7.53 -17.26 9.27
N GLN A 407 -7.02 -16.37 8.41
CA GLN A 407 -6.14 -16.74 7.30
C GLN A 407 -4.68 -16.83 7.73
N ILE A 408 -4.05 -17.96 7.39
CA ILE A 408 -2.60 -18.17 7.42
C ILE A 408 -2.17 -18.41 5.98
N ASN A 409 -1.22 -17.62 5.51
CA ASN A 409 -0.72 -17.68 4.15
C ASN A 409 0.62 -18.44 4.14
N TYR A 410 0.90 -19.15 3.06
CA TYR A 410 2.16 -19.86 2.90
C TYR A 410 2.72 -19.71 1.49
N LEU A 411 4.05 -19.77 1.36
CA LEU A 411 4.76 -19.69 0.09
C LEU A 411 5.95 -20.65 0.11
N PRO A 412 6.09 -21.56 -0.87
CA PRO A 412 7.36 -22.26 -1.11
C PRO A 412 8.48 -21.24 -1.36
N ILE A 413 9.57 -21.37 -0.62
CA ILE A 413 10.73 -20.48 -0.74
C ILE A 413 11.96 -21.29 -1.07
N VAL A 414 12.82 -20.69 -1.90
CA VAL A 414 14.13 -21.22 -2.24
C VAL A 414 15.18 -20.15 -1.96
N GLY A 415 16.41 -20.59 -1.72
CA GLY A 415 17.53 -19.68 -1.50
C GLY A 415 18.84 -20.36 -1.84
N PHE A 416 19.90 -19.55 -1.90
CA PHE A 416 21.23 -20.05 -2.17
C PHE A 416 22.27 -19.17 -1.47
N ASN A 417 23.25 -19.82 -0.85
CA ASN A 417 24.55 -19.25 -0.54
C ASN A 417 25.61 -20.36 -0.63
N LEU A 418 26.89 -20.02 -0.65
CA LEU A 418 27.96 -20.99 -0.85
C LEU A 418 28.07 -22.03 0.29
N TYR A 419 27.66 -21.69 1.51
CA TYR A 419 27.86 -22.51 2.70
C TYR A 419 26.68 -23.47 2.95
N ASN A 420 25.45 -22.96 2.92
CA ASN A 420 24.23 -23.76 2.98
C ASN A 420 23.93 -24.51 1.67
N GLY A 421 24.49 -24.04 0.54
CA GLY A 421 24.18 -24.53 -0.80
C GLY A 421 22.80 -24.09 -1.25
N PHE A 422 22.19 -24.88 -2.13
CA PHE A 422 20.75 -24.74 -2.40
C PHE A 422 19.97 -24.95 -1.11
N MET A 423 18.90 -24.18 -0.94
CA MET A 423 18.01 -24.24 0.20
C MET A 423 16.56 -24.27 -0.27
N ALA A 424 15.73 -25.09 0.36
CA ALA A 424 14.29 -25.13 0.09
C ALA A 424 13.50 -25.13 1.40
N GLY A 425 12.34 -24.47 1.41
CA GLY A 425 11.51 -24.34 2.60
C GLY A 425 10.12 -23.78 2.32
N ILE A 426 9.43 -23.40 3.38
CA ILE A 426 8.10 -22.79 3.32
C ILE A 426 8.09 -21.55 4.22
N CYS A 427 7.66 -20.42 3.68
CA CYS A 427 7.34 -19.24 4.47
C CYS A 427 5.87 -19.29 4.87
N LEU A 428 5.59 -19.40 6.17
CA LEU A 428 4.27 -19.17 6.77
C LEU A 428 4.18 -17.72 7.22
N HIS A 429 3.12 -17.01 6.86
CA HIS A 429 2.92 -15.64 7.30
C HIS A 429 1.44 -15.29 7.41
N ASN A 430 1.12 -14.28 8.22
CA ASN A 430 -0.24 -13.71 8.29
C ASN A 430 -0.33 -12.35 7.61
N TYR A 431 0.67 -11.92 6.84
CA TYR A 431 0.64 -10.63 6.13
C TYR A 431 -0.61 -10.48 5.27
N SER A 432 -1.01 -9.23 5.08
CA SER A 432 -2.20 -8.80 4.35
C SER A 432 -1.88 -7.47 3.66
N PHE A 433 -2.76 -7.05 2.76
CA PHE A 433 -2.75 -5.70 2.16
C PHE A 433 -2.86 -4.59 3.21
N PHE A 434 -3.43 -4.89 4.38
CA PHE A 434 -3.53 -3.98 5.52
C PHE A 434 -2.60 -4.43 6.66
N ASP A 435 -2.07 -3.46 7.39
CA ASP A 435 -1.28 -3.71 8.59
C ASP A 435 -2.17 -4.26 9.71
N LYS A 436 -1.87 -5.48 10.16
CA LYS A 436 -2.59 -6.10 11.27
C LYS A 436 -1.99 -5.61 12.58
N LYS A 437 -2.71 -5.75 13.69
CA LYS A 437 -2.14 -5.47 15.02
C LYS A 437 -0.91 -6.35 15.31
N VAL A 438 -0.93 -7.59 14.81
CA VAL A 438 0.16 -8.55 14.95
C VAL A 438 0.44 -9.13 13.58
N ASP A 439 1.63 -8.85 13.06
CA ASP A 439 2.16 -9.47 11.84
C ASP A 439 3.21 -10.52 12.24
N ILE A 440 3.16 -11.70 11.64
CA ILE A 440 4.06 -12.83 11.92
C ILE A 440 4.50 -13.43 10.58
N SER A 441 5.79 -13.72 10.46
CA SER A 441 6.35 -14.58 9.42
C SER A 441 7.36 -15.56 9.99
N LEU A 442 7.38 -16.76 9.41
CA LEU A 442 8.25 -17.86 9.78
C LEU A 442 8.67 -18.56 8.49
N ALA A 443 9.96 -18.58 8.19
CA ALA A 443 10.52 -19.03 6.93
C ALA A 443 11.65 -20.06 7.14
N PRO A 444 11.37 -21.25 7.70
CA PRO A 444 12.34 -22.32 7.81
C PRO A 444 12.69 -22.90 6.43
N MET A 445 13.98 -23.17 6.24
CA MET A 445 14.55 -23.75 5.03
C MET A 445 15.57 -24.82 5.43
N TYR A 446 15.73 -25.85 4.61
CA TYR A 446 16.77 -26.86 4.77
C TYR A 446 17.89 -26.58 3.77
N GLY A 447 19.13 -26.43 4.26
CA GLY A 447 20.33 -26.27 3.43
C GLY A 447 20.91 -27.62 3.04
N PHE A 448 20.95 -27.91 1.74
CA PHE A 448 21.36 -29.23 1.24
C PHE A 448 22.88 -29.48 1.35
N ARG A 449 23.70 -28.43 1.31
CA ARG A 449 25.15 -28.55 1.53
C ARG A 449 25.46 -28.59 3.02
N SER A 450 24.86 -27.69 3.81
CA SER A 450 25.14 -27.63 5.25
C SER A 450 24.49 -28.73 6.07
N LYS A 451 23.46 -29.38 5.53
CA LYS A 451 22.60 -30.37 6.22
C LYS A 451 21.94 -29.82 7.49
N THR A 452 21.70 -28.52 7.55
CA THR A 452 21.11 -27.81 8.70
C THR A 452 19.87 -27.01 8.31
N PHE A 453 18.99 -26.77 9.30
CA PHE A 453 17.88 -25.82 9.15
C PHE A 453 18.37 -24.38 9.31
N THR A 454 17.85 -23.51 8.45
CA THR A 454 18.22 -22.10 8.32
C THR A 454 16.96 -21.29 7.98
N GLY A 455 17.04 -19.95 8.03
CA GLY A 455 15.93 -19.08 7.67
C GLY A 455 15.72 -17.96 8.68
N PHE A 456 14.49 -17.46 8.75
CA PHE A 456 14.14 -16.37 9.65
C PHE A 456 12.74 -16.50 10.24
N ALA A 457 12.52 -15.82 11.36
CA ALA A 457 11.23 -15.58 11.96
C ALA A 457 11.13 -14.10 12.32
N GLU A 458 10.00 -13.48 12.01
CA GLU A 458 9.75 -12.07 12.32
C GLU A 458 8.37 -11.93 12.96
N THR A 459 8.28 -11.12 14.01
CA THR A 459 7.00 -10.71 14.59
C THR A 459 7.00 -9.21 14.80
N ASN A 460 5.93 -8.55 14.36
CA ASN A 460 5.72 -7.11 14.48
C ASN A 460 4.39 -6.81 15.18
N LEU A 461 4.45 -6.03 16.25
CA LEU A 461 3.30 -5.47 16.96
C LEU A 461 3.10 -4.02 16.51
N ASN A 462 1.96 -3.75 15.88
CA ASN A 462 1.64 -2.44 15.32
C ASN A 462 0.68 -1.68 16.25
N PHE A 463 1.06 -0.47 16.63
CA PHE A 463 0.29 0.47 17.47
C PHE A 463 0.03 1.76 16.70
N TYR A 464 -1.15 2.35 16.90
CA TYR A 464 -1.60 3.57 16.20
C TYR A 464 -2.03 4.63 17.23
N PRO A 465 -1.09 5.37 17.83
CA PRO A 465 -1.41 6.42 18.78
C PRO A 465 -2.08 7.63 18.09
N LYS A 466 -2.77 8.48 18.86
CA LYS A 466 -3.59 9.59 18.30
C LYS A 466 -2.79 10.87 17.97
N HIS A 467 -1.63 11.06 18.59
CA HIS A 467 -0.91 12.34 18.60
C HIS A 467 0.29 12.36 17.64
N ILE A 468 1.51 12.18 18.17
CA ILE A 468 2.78 12.48 17.48
C ILE A 468 3.09 11.48 16.35
N PHE A 469 2.72 10.22 16.53
CA PHE A 469 3.04 9.14 15.59
C PHE A 469 1.79 8.65 14.87
N THR A 470 1.88 8.46 13.56
CA THR A 470 0.87 7.73 12.80
C THR A 470 0.89 6.24 13.17
N LYS A 471 2.10 5.70 13.38
CA LYS A 471 2.33 4.29 13.69
C LYS A 471 3.58 4.09 14.53
N ILE A 472 3.51 3.17 15.49
CA ILE A 472 4.65 2.61 16.20
C ILE A 472 4.67 1.10 15.94
N THR A 473 5.81 0.55 15.54
CA THR A 473 5.99 -0.89 15.32
C THR A 473 7.05 -1.40 16.27
N ALA A 474 6.70 -2.34 17.14
CA ALA A 474 7.66 -3.08 17.95
C ALA A 474 7.88 -4.46 17.33
N GLY A 475 9.09 -4.73 16.88
CA GLY A 475 9.43 -5.92 16.11
C GLY A 475 10.55 -6.74 16.73
N VAL A 476 10.56 -8.03 16.45
CA VAL A 476 11.72 -8.90 16.67
C VAL A 476 11.95 -9.72 15.41
N LEU A 477 13.16 -9.64 14.86
CA LEU A 477 13.63 -10.50 13.78
C LEU A 477 14.67 -11.47 14.35
N ALA A 478 14.50 -12.77 14.15
CA ALA A 478 15.51 -13.78 14.37
C ALA A 478 15.88 -14.41 13.02
N LYS A 479 17.17 -14.55 12.71
CA LYS A 479 17.63 -15.27 11.52
C LYS A 479 18.90 -16.05 11.77
N SER A 480 19.07 -17.17 11.06
CA SER A 480 20.24 -18.03 11.18
C SER A 480 20.62 -18.59 9.83
N PHE A 481 21.89 -18.47 9.44
CA PHE A 481 22.45 -19.01 8.20
C PHE A 481 23.89 -19.48 8.43
N ALA A 482 24.36 -20.38 7.58
CA ALA A 482 25.78 -20.70 7.53
C ALA A 482 26.53 -19.55 6.83
N ASP A 483 27.69 -19.20 7.35
CA ASP A 483 28.51 -18.10 6.83
C ASP A 483 29.95 -18.47 6.52
N GLU A 484 30.42 -19.66 6.92
CA GLU A 484 31.78 -20.10 6.66
C GLU A 484 31.87 -21.62 6.56
N PHE A 485 32.77 -22.10 5.70
CA PHE A 485 33.06 -23.52 5.49
C PHE A 485 34.56 -23.76 5.63
N PHE A 486 34.93 -24.71 6.47
CA PHE A 486 36.31 -25.16 6.64
C PHE A 486 36.40 -26.64 6.33
N SER A 487 37.29 -27.02 5.42
CA SER A 487 37.73 -28.41 5.29
C SER A 487 39.10 -28.49 5.94
N ILE A 488 39.19 -29.18 7.08
CA ILE A 488 40.43 -29.34 7.83
C ILE A 488 40.67 -30.83 8.02
N GLN A 489 41.91 -31.25 7.74
CA GLN A 489 42.36 -32.61 7.98
C GLN A 489 42.65 -32.77 9.49
N ASN A 490 41.76 -33.45 10.22
CA ASN A 490 42.01 -33.76 11.62
C ASN A 490 42.91 -35.00 11.70
N PHE A 491 44.14 -34.86 12.19
CA PHE A 491 45.06 -35.99 12.33
C PHE A 491 44.52 -37.11 13.24
N ALA A 492 43.57 -36.81 14.14
CA ALA A 492 42.98 -37.79 15.05
C ALA A 492 41.68 -38.46 14.55
N SER A 493 40.98 -37.89 13.55
CA SER A 493 39.65 -38.37 13.12
C SER A 493 39.38 -38.34 11.61
N GLY A 494 40.38 -38.03 10.78
CA GLY A 494 40.21 -37.86 9.33
C GLY A 494 39.77 -36.46 8.93
N GLU A 495 39.56 -36.23 7.63
CA GLU A 495 38.98 -34.98 7.11
C GLU A 495 37.58 -34.78 7.70
N SER A 496 37.33 -33.59 8.26
CA SER A 496 36.01 -33.23 8.78
C SER A 496 35.66 -31.85 8.29
N ASP A 497 34.56 -31.77 7.55
CA ASP A 497 34.01 -30.51 7.07
C ASP A 497 33.26 -29.79 8.20
N TYR A 498 33.69 -28.59 8.54
CA TYR A 498 33.05 -27.73 9.52
C TYR A 498 32.26 -26.63 8.83
N ILE A 499 30.99 -26.53 9.17
CA ILE A 499 30.13 -25.41 8.80
C ILE A 499 29.90 -24.54 10.03
N LEU A 500 30.26 -23.27 9.91
CA LEU A 500 29.99 -22.27 10.93
C LEU A 500 28.70 -21.53 10.59
N ASN A 501 27.96 -21.20 11.63
CA ASN A 501 26.70 -20.48 11.51
C ASN A 501 26.73 -19.23 12.38
N TYR A 502 25.89 -18.28 11.99
CA TYR A 502 25.56 -17.16 12.85
C TYR A 502 24.06 -17.15 13.15
N ILE A 503 23.72 -16.63 14.32
CA ILE A 503 22.34 -16.29 14.70
C ILE A 503 22.30 -14.79 14.93
N LYS A 504 21.34 -14.12 14.31
CA LYS A 504 21.02 -12.72 14.57
C LYS A 504 19.65 -12.61 15.23
N ILE A 505 19.58 -11.91 16.36
CA ILE A 505 18.34 -11.50 17.01
C ILE A 505 18.32 -9.96 17.01
N LYS A 506 17.26 -9.38 16.46
CA LYS A 506 17.11 -7.94 16.26
C LYS A 506 15.75 -7.45 16.76
N PRO A 507 15.61 -7.17 18.06
CA PRO A 507 14.53 -6.35 18.57
C PRO A 507 14.63 -4.95 17.96
N ASN A 508 13.51 -4.39 17.55
CA ASN A 508 13.46 -3.07 16.92
C ASN A 508 12.18 -2.30 17.29
N LEU A 509 12.30 -0.97 17.26
CA LEU A 509 11.20 -0.03 17.41
C LEU A 509 11.23 0.92 16.22
N ASN A 510 10.12 1.03 15.49
CA ASN A 510 9.97 1.97 14.38
C ASN A 510 8.85 2.94 14.67
N PHE A 511 9.14 4.23 14.61
CA PHE A 511 8.23 5.33 14.86
C PHE A 511 8.01 6.08 13.54
N GLU A 512 6.78 6.08 13.04
CA GLU A 512 6.36 6.87 11.89
C GLU A 512 5.65 8.13 12.38
N PHE A 513 6.22 9.29 12.07
CA PHE A 513 5.68 10.57 12.54
C PHE A 513 4.43 10.96 11.74
N LYS A 514 3.52 11.64 12.43
CA LYS A 514 2.34 12.23 11.81
C LYS A 514 2.73 13.55 11.13
N ASN A 515 2.45 13.67 9.84
CA ASN A 515 2.58 14.95 9.15
C ASN A 515 1.46 15.90 9.59
N ARG A 516 1.83 17.17 9.80
CA ARG A 516 0.87 18.25 10.08
C ARG A 516 0.03 18.54 8.83
N ASP A 517 0.70 18.75 7.71
CA ASP A 517 0.09 18.84 6.39
C ASP A 517 -0.13 17.42 5.84
N LYS A 518 -1.37 17.09 5.47
CA LYS A 518 -1.74 15.77 4.93
C LYS A 518 -1.53 15.63 3.43
N THR A 519 -1.26 16.74 2.74
CA THR A 519 -0.98 16.76 1.29
C THR A 519 0.50 16.47 0.99
N THR A 520 1.39 16.63 1.98
CA THR A 520 2.82 16.40 1.78
C THR A 520 3.17 14.92 1.58
N ALA A 521 4.01 14.65 0.57
CA ALA A 521 4.59 13.33 0.31
C ALA A 521 5.83 13.01 1.16
N ILE A 522 6.23 13.93 2.05
CA ILE A 522 7.37 13.75 2.95
C ILE A 522 6.97 12.84 4.10
N LYS A 523 7.75 11.80 4.37
CA LYS A 523 7.56 10.85 5.47
C LYS A 523 8.79 10.83 6.35
N HIS A 524 8.58 11.01 7.65
CA HIS A 524 9.62 10.91 8.65
C HIS A 524 9.49 9.60 9.44
N THR A 525 10.60 8.91 9.66
CA THR A 525 10.64 7.66 10.43
C THR A 525 11.88 7.61 11.30
N LEU A 526 11.72 7.24 12.56
CA LEU A 526 12.82 6.94 13.48
C LEU A 526 12.81 5.45 13.79
N SER A 527 13.92 4.76 13.51
CA SER A 527 14.07 3.33 13.68
C SER A 527 15.22 3.03 14.63
N MET A 528 14.92 2.33 15.72
CA MET A 528 15.89 1.87 16.70
C MET A 528 15.99 0.35 16.62
N ALA A 529 17.20 -0.19 16.63
CA ALA A 529 17.43 -1.62 16.60
C ALA A 529 18.57 -2.01 17.54
N TYR A 530 18.39 -3.12 18.24
CA TYR A 530 19.42 -3.76 19.05
C TYR A 530 19.87 -5.03 18.33
N ASN A 531 21.04 -5.01 17.70
CA ASN A 531 21.52 -6.12 16.88
C ASN A 531 22.38 -7.05 17.72
N MET A 532 21.82 -8.20 18.10
CA MET A 532 22.53 -9.26 18.82
C MET A 532 22.98 -10.31 17.80
N ILE A 533 24.28 -10.54 17.70
CA ILE A 533 24.89 -11.45 16.75
C ILE A 533 25.69 -12.49 17.53
N TYR A 534 25.34 -13.75 17.33
CA TYR A 534 26.02 -14.91 17.90
C TYR A 534 26.66 -15.66 16.74
N LYS A 535 27.97 -15.56 16.59
CA LYS A 535 28.72 -16.17 15.49
C LYS A 535 29.57 -17.31 16.00
N GLU A 536 29.60 -18.42 15.27
CA GLU A 536 30.58 -19.47 15.51
C GLU A 536 31.90 -19.16 14.78
N GLU A 537 33.03 -19.39 15.44
CA GLU A 537 34.38 -19.25 14.86
C GLU A 537 35.24 -20.45 15.25
N LEU A 538 36.31 -20.71 14.48
CA LEU A 538 37.32 -21.70 14.85
C LEU A 538 38.49 -20.98 15.54
N MET A 539 38.83 -21.42 16.74
CA MET A 539 40.05 -21.01 17.43
C MET A 539 41.12 -22.07 17.19
N PHE A 540 42.30 -21.64 16.73
CA PHE A 540 43.46 -22.48 16.50
C PHE A 540 44.43 -22.32 17.67
N VAL A 541 44.82 -23.44 18.29
CA VAL A 541 45.78 -23.48 19.40
C VAL A 541 46.93 -24.40 18.99
N ASN A 542 48.12 -23.83 18.87
CA ASN A 542 49.33 -24.60 18.58
C ASN A 542 49.77 -25.34 19.84
N SER A 543 49.79 -26.67 19.77
CA SER A 543 50.32 -27.53 20.83
C SER A 543 51.82 -27.75 20.59
N ASN A 544 52.65 -27.12 21.41
CA ASN A 544 54.09 -27.34 21.41
C ASN A 544 54.48 -28.78 21.81
N VAL A 545 53.57 -29.50 22.49
CA VAL A 545 53.80 -30.87 22.97
C VAL A 545 53.56 -31.92 21.87
N ALA A 546 52.61 -31.65 20.97
CA ALA A 546 52.22 -32.59 19.92
C ALA A 546 52.63 -32.15 18.51
N ALA A 547 53.37 -31.05 18.36
CA ALA A 547 53.72 -30.42 17.08
C ALA A 547 52.52 -30.29 16.11
N THR A 548 51.34 -30.04 16.66
CA THR A 548 50.06 -30.03 15.94
C THR A 548 49.22 -28.83 16.34
N THR A 549 48.42 -28.34 15.39
CA THR A 549 47.43 -27.29 15.64
C THR A 549 46.10 -27.95 16.02
N LEU A 550 45.68 -27.77 17.27
CA LEU A 550 44.34 -28.12 17.72
C LEU A 550 43.38 -27.00 17.32
N TYR A 551 42.13 -27.35 17.03
CA TYR A 551 41.09 -26.37 16.74
C TYR A 551 39.78 -26.72 17.43
N PHE A 552 39.08 -25.69 17.91
CA PHE A 552 37.78 -25.83 18.55
C PHE A 552 36.85 -24.69 18.17
N LYS A 553 35.55 -25.01 18.17
CA LYS A 553 34.49 -24.06 17.85
C LYS A 553 34.24 -23.15 19.06
N VAL A 554 34.40 -21.85 18.88
CA VAL A 554 34.06 -20.82 19.87
C VAL A 554 32.85 -20.02 19.39
N LYS A 555 32.12 -19.43 20.34
CA LYS A 555 30.99 -18.54 20.04
C LYS A 555 31.36 -17.11 20.41
N LEU A 556 31.35 -16.23 19.43
CA LEU A 556 31.50 -14.80 19.61
C LEU A 556 30.14 -14.12 19.68
N ASN A 557 30.01 -13.21 20.64
CA ASN A 557 28.80 -12.43 20.84
C ASN A 557 29.11 -10.97 20.55
N LYS A 558 28.35 -10.36 19.65
CA LYS A 558 28.48 -8.96 19.28
C LYS A 558 27.14 -8.27 19.39
N VAL A 559 27.15 -7.10 20.00
CA VAL A 559 25.96 -6.27 20.15
C VAL A 559 26.21 -4.91 19.54
N ILE A 560 25.35 -4.49 18.60
CA ILE A 560 25.38 -3.13 18.06
C ILE A 560 23.99 -2.50 18.16
N THR A 561 23.90 -1.39 18.87
CA THR A 561 22.72 -0.53 18.86
C THR A 561 22.77 0.39 17.65
N SER A 562 21.66 0.51 16.92
CA SER A 562 21.54 1.40 15.77
C SER A 562 20.30 2.27 15.88
N VAL A 563 20.45 3.56 15.63
CA VAL A 563 19.35 4.53 15.54
C VAL A 563 19.42 5.16 14.15
N ASN A 564 18.34 5.07 13.40
CA ASN A 564 18.23 5.61 12.06
C ASN A 564 17.07 6.60 11.99
N TYR A 565 17.33 7.78 11.47
CA TYR A 565 16.31 8.74 11.09
C TYR A 565 16.22 8.81 9.58
N PHE A 566 15.02 8.55 9.05
CA PHE A 566 14.71 8.63 7.63
C PHE A 566 13.76 9.80 7.37
N CYS A 567 14.10 10.64 6.40
CA CYS A 567 13.20 11.62 5.81
C CYS A 567 13.11 11.31 4.31
N ASN A 568 11.94 10.87 3.84
CA ASN A 568 11.74 10.45 2.46
C ASN A 568 10.64 11.27 1.80
N ASN A 569 10.91 11.90 0.66
CA ASN A 569 9.91 12.54 -0.17
C ASN A 569 9.65 11.69 -1.42
N LYS A 570 8.47 11.09 -1.50
CA LYS A 570 8.07 10.18 -2.60
C LYS A 570 7.28 10.88 -3.73
N ARG A 571 7.44 12.19 -3.90
CA ARG A 571 6.84 12.92 -5.04
C ARG A 571 7.31 12.34 -6.39
N VAL A 572 6.47 12.48 -7.42
CA VAL A 572 6.73 11.94 -8.77
C VAL A 572 7.93 12.61 -9.44
N ILE A 573 8.08 13.92 -9.25
CA ILE A 573 9.16 14.72 -9.84
C ILE A 573 10.19 15.00 -8.76
N ASP A 574 11.44 14.65 -9.02
CA ASP A 574 12.58 14.92 -8.15
C ASP A 574 12.47 14.39 -6.70
N PRO A 575 12.19 13.09 -6.48
CA PRO A 575 12.12 12.52 -5.14
C PRO A 575 13.49 12.55 -4.45
N PHE A 576 13.47 12.56 -3.11
CA PHE A 576 14.68 12.59 -2.30
C PHE A 576 14.55 11.74 -1.03
N SER A 577 15.69 11.35 -0.47
CA SER A 577 15.76 10.67 0.83
C SER A 577 16.98 11.11 1.62
N VAL A 578 16.81 11.31 2.93
CA VAL A 578 17.88 11.48 3.91
C VAL A 578 17.83 10.31 4.88
N ASN A 579 18.97 9.66 5.13
CA ASN A 579 19.16 8.66 6.17
C ASN A 579 20.30 9.10 7.08
N ALA A 580 19.99 9.47 8.32
CA ALA A 580 20.98 9.71 9.37
C ALA A 580 21.04 8.47 10.28
N ASN A 581 22.19 7.84 10.36
CA ASN A 581 22.44 6.59 11.07
C ASN A 581 23.49 6.80 12.17
N PHE A 582 23.11 6.52 13.40
CA PHE A 582 23.99 6.42 14.55
C PHE A 582 24.15 4.95 14.96
N GLN A 583 25.38 4.52 15.24
CA GLN A 583 25.67 3.16 15.70
C GLN A 583 26.64 3.17 16.88
N THR A 584 26.42 2.28 17.84
CA THR A 584 27.34 2.08 18.97
C THR A 584 27.28 0.65 19.52
N ASP A 585 28.41 0.14 19.99
CA ASP A 585 28.51 -1.11 20.77
C ASP A 585 28.81 -0.84 22.27
N GLY A 586 28.77 0.43 22.69
CA GLY A 586 29.12 0.89 24.04
C GLY A 586 30.56 1.38 24.18
N ILE A 587 31.46 1.00 23.25
CA ILE A 587 32.88 1.38 23.27
C ILE A 587 33.21 2.27 22.07
N MET A 588 32.70 1.91 20.89
CA MET A 588 32.75 2.68 19.66
C MET A 588 31.41 3.34 19.40
N ALA A 589 31.44 4.57 18.87
CA ALA A 589 30.25 5.24 18.35
C ALA A 589 30.57 5.93 17.03
N LYS A 590 29.66 5.84 16.06
CA LYS A 590 29.78 6.53 14.76
C LYS A 590 28.44 7.07 14.27
N LEU A 591 28.53 8.12 13.46
CA LEU A 591 27.41 8.79 12.82
C LEU A 591 27.66 8.84 11.31
N GLY A 592 26.65 8.51 10.50
CA GLY A 592 26.68 8.64 9.06
C GLY A 592 25.39 9.28 8.55
N VAL A 593 25.49 10.12 7.53
CA VAL A 593 24.35 10.74 6.86
C VAL A 593 24.47 10.43 5.37
N THR A 594 23.42 9.85 4.80
CA THR A 594 23.27 9.64 3.36
C THR A 594 22.13 10.50 2.84
N TYR A 595 22.38 11.34 1.85
CA TYR A 595 21.35 12.04 1.09
C TYR A 595 21.32 11.47 -0.33
N LYS A 596 20.14 11.14 -0.84
CA LYS A 596 19.93 10.76 -2.24
C LYS A 596 18.91 11.69 -2.86
N GLN A 597 19.19 12.16 -4.07
CA GLN A 597 18.31 12.98 -4.88
C GLN A 597 18.18 12.33 -6.26
N THR A 598 16.96 12.17 -6.74
CA THR A 598 16.70 11.87 -8.15
C THR A 598 16.34 13.17 -8.84
N ILE A 599 16.90 13.43 -10.03
CA ILE A 599 16.56 14.60 -10.86
C ILE A 599 15.88 14.08 -12.12
N THR A 600 14.59 14.34 -12.25
CA THR A 600 13.74 13.92 -13.37
C THR A 600 14.00 14.85 -14.55
N LEU A 601 14.58 14.30 -15.62
CA LEU A 601 14.82 15.02 -16.88
C LEU A 601 13.64 14.86 -17.85
N SER A 602 12.99 13.69 -17.83
CA SER A 602 11.77 13.40 -18.60
C SER A 602 11.01 12.23 -17.96
N LYS A 603 9.82 11.87 -18.48
CA LYS A 603 9.00 10.75 -17.96
C LYS A 603 9.75 9.41 -17.84
N LYS A 604 10.83 9.20 -18.60
CA LYS A 604 11.61 7.93 -18.62
C LYS A 604 13.09 8.15 -18.33
N SER A 605 13.50 9.34 -17.95
CA SER A 605 14.92 9.72 -17.80
C SER A 605 15.13 10.46 -16.50
N ALA A 606 16.01 9.94 -15.65
CA ALA A 606 16.37 10.59 -14.40
C ALA A 606 17.84 10.34 -14.07
N THR A 607 18.48 11.35 -13.47
CA THR A 607 19.84 11.28 -12.93
C THR A 607 19.75 11.03 -11.42
N GLN A 608 20.64 10.19 -10.88
CA GLN A 608 20.68 9.94 -9.44
C GLN A 608 21.94 10.55 -8.83
N LEU A 609 21.77 11.32 -7.77
CA LEU A 609 22.83 11.86 -6.93
C LEU A 609 22.77 11.20 -5.56
N ARG A 610 23.93 10.84 -5.02
CA ARG A 610 24.09 10.35 -3.66
C ARG A 610 25.24 11.08 -3.00
N PHE A 611 25.02 11.54 -1.78
CA PHE A 611 26.04 12.15 -0.94
C PHE A 611 26.09 11.37 0.37
N PHE A 612 27.30 11.07 0.84
CA PHE A 612 27.51 10.44 2.14
C PHE A 612 28.56 11.21 2.92
N ALA A 613 28.30 11.42 4.20
CA ALA A 613 29.26 11.94 5.16
C ALA A 613 29.17 11.11 6.46
N GLY A 614 30.30 10.60 6.93
CA GLY A 614 30.39 9.82 8.16
C GLY A 614 31.54 10.27 9.04
N THR A 615 31.36 10.16 10.35
CA THR A 615 32.39 10.42 11.35
C THR A 615 32.28 9.47 12.55
N PHE A 616 33.41 9.13 13.15
CA PHE A 616 33.45 8.45 14.44
C PHE A 616 33.41 9.45 15.58
N LEU A 617 32.62 9.15 16.59
CA LEU A 617 32.44 9.97 17.78
C LEU A 617 33.24 9.44 18.98
N GLN A 618 33.50 8.13 19.02
CA GLN A 618 34.16 7.45 20.14
C GLN A 618 34.92 6.20 19.68
N GLY A 619 35.95 5.81 20.45
CA GLY A 619 36.71 4.55 20.32
C GLY A 619 38.19 4.76 19.99
N THR A 620 39.05 3.83 20.38
CA THR A 620 40.44 3.75 19.91
C THR A 620 40.51 3.16 18.49
N GLU A 621 41.67 3.27 17.82
CA GLU A 621 41.83 2.72 16.46
C GLU A 621 41.52 1.21 16.36
N ASP A 622 41.97 0.42 17.33
CA ASP A 622 41.71 -1.02 17.37
C ASP A 622 40.21 -1.32 17.57
N GLN A 623 39.56 -0.56 18.46
CA GLN A 623 38.12 -0.68 18.71
C GLN A 623 37.28 -0.28 17.49
N LYS A 624 37.75 0.71 16.71
CA LYS A 624 37.09 1.20 15.50
C LYS A 624 37.34 0.33 14.28
N GLY A 625 38.44 -0.41 14.23
CA GLY A 625 38.90 -1.20 13.08
C GLY A 625 37.80 -2.02 12.37
N PRO A 626 37.04 -2.85 13.09
CA PRO A 626 35.96 -3.67 12.52
C PRO A 626 34.79 -2.86 11.92
N TYR A 627 34.67 -1.58 12.28
CA TYR A 627 33.52 -0.73 11.96
C TYR A 627 33.85 0.45 11.04
N ARG A 628 35.12 0.58 10.65
CA ARG A 628 35.64 1.65 9.77
C ARG A 628 34.74 1.86 8.56
N PHE A 629 34.55 3.13 8.21
CA PHE A 629 33.86 3.49 6.96
C PHE A 629 34.65 2.97 5.76
N ARG A 630 33.95 2.54 4.71
CA ARG A 630 34.56 1.97 3.49
C ARG A 630 34.30 2.86 2.28
N MET A 631 35.38 3.33 1.62
CA MET A 631 35.27 4.08 0.36
C MET A 631 34.52 3.27 -0.72
N SER A 632 34.84 1.98 -0.85
CA SER A 632 34.23 1.04 -1.80
C SER A 632 32.93 0.39 -1.32
N GLY A 633 32.34 0.86 -0.22
CA GLY A 633 31.26 0.13 0.47
C GLY A 633 31.74 -1.20 1.08
N MET A 634 30.84 -1.91 1.76
CA MET A 634 31.16 -3.14 2.48
C MET A 634 30.99 -4.39 1.62
N ASN A 635 31.97 -5.30 1.68
CA ASN A 635 31.81 -6.68 1.23
C ASN A 635 31.26 -7.59 2.36
N GLY A 636 31.14 -8.90 2.09
CA GLY A 636 30.57 -9.85 3.04
C GLY A 636 31.27 -9.90 4.40
N VAL A 637 32.62 -9.93 4.39
CA VAL A 637 33.45 -9.98 5.60
C VAL A 637 33.30 -8.71 6.44
N GLN A 638 33.03 -7.58 5.78
CA GLN A 638 32.88 -6.27 6.41
C GLN A 638 31.45 -5.99 6.90
N ASP A 639 30.44 -6.80 6.55
CA ASP A 639 29.07 -6.68 7.04
C ASP A 639 28.94 -7.18 8.48
N TYR A 640 29.45 -6.38 9.41
CA TYR A 640 29.43 -6.68 10.84
C TYR A 640 28.03 -6.66 11.47
N LEU A 641 27.00 -6.21 10.76
CA LEU A 641 25.60 -6.27 11.20
C LEU A 641 24.89 -7.55 10.72
N TYR A 642 25.47 -8.28 9.78
CA TYR A 642 24.84 -9.43 9.12
C TYR A 642 23.45 -9.07 8.56
N ASP A 643 23.28 -7.85 8.02
CA ASP A 643 21.98 -7.40 7.50
C ASP A 643 21.77 -7.79 6.04
N ALA A 644 22.83 -7.78 5.23
CA ALA A 644 22.74 -8.09 3.81
C ALA A 644 22.81 -9.60 3.52
N ASN A 645 22.30 -9.98 2.34
CA ASN A 645 22.35 -11.34 1.83
C ASN A 645 23.55 -11.47 0.89
N PHE A 646 24.59 -12.19 1.30
CA PHE A 646 25.76 -12.47 0.46
C PHE A 646 25.73 -13.91 -0.04
N PHE A 647 26.08 -14.13 -1.30
CA PHE A 647 26.31 -15.47 -1.82
C PHE A 647 27.52 -16.12 -1.15
N GLY A 648 28.61 -15.36 -0.99
CA GLY A 648 29.82 -15.76 -0.28
C GLY A 648 30.23 -14.67 0.69
N ARG A 649 29.87 -14.82 1.97
CA ARG A 649 30.12 -13.80 3.00
C ARG A 649 31.61 -13.70 3.33
N THR A 650 32.29 -14.83 3.47
CA THR A 650 33.71 -14.92 3.84
C THR A 650 34.63 -15.15 2.64
N GLU A 651 34.11 -15.03 1.41
CA GLU A 651 34.92 -15.21 0.20
C GLU A 651 35.81 -14.00 -0.08
N TYR A 652 37.11 -14.26 -0.26
CA TYR A 652 38.10 -13.26 -0.63
C TYR A 652 38.44 -13.28 -2.13
N SER A 653 38.05 -14.33 -2.86
CA SER A 653 38.33 -14.49 -4.29
C SER A 653 37.15 -15.12 -5.04
N GLY A 654 37.20 -15.06 -6.37
CA GLY A 654 36.15 -15.60 -7.24
C GLY A 654 34.89 -14.71 -7.31
N PRO A 655 33.89 -15.11 -8.13
CA PRO A 655 32.75 -14.25 -8.43
C PRO A 655 31.94 -13.80 -7.21
N ALA A 656 31.84 -14.62 -6.16
CA ALA A 656 31.07 -14.26 -4.97
C ALA A 656 31.69 -13.12 -4.15
N SER A 657 33.03 -12.94 -4.20
CA SER A 657 33.72 -11.87 -3.47
C SER A 657 33.55 -10.50 -4.13
N TYR A 658 33.08 -10.46 -5.38
CA TYR A 658 32.77 -9.22 -6.11
C TYR A 658 31.46 -8.58 -5.64
N GLN A 659 30.66 -9.29 -4.83
CA GLN A 659 29.44 -8.77 -4.26
C GLN A 659 29.73 -7.72 -3.17
N PHE A 660 28.99 -6.62 -3.16
CA PHE A 660 29.07 -5.62 -2.10
C PHE A 660 27.75 -4.89 -1.85
N ILE A 661 27.75 -4.03 -0.84
CA ILE A 661 26.63 -3.15 -0.50
C ILE A 661 27.04 -1.71 -0.76
N ASP A 662 26.15 -0.95 -1.41
CA ASP A 662 26.28 0.49 -1.69
C ASP A 662 26.09 1.39 -0.43
N ASN A 663 26.74 1.02 0.67
CA ASN A 663 26.81 1.84 1.89
C ASN A 663 28.11 2.66 1.94
N ASP A 664 28.23 3.55 2.93
CA ASP A 664 29.39 4.41 3.13
C ASP A 664 29.78 5.16 1.84
N GLY A 665 30.98 4.95 1.30
CA GLY A 665 31.47 5.64 0.11
C GLY A 665 30.89 5.16 -1.21
N ALA A 666 30.39 3.92 -1.25
CA ALA A 666 29.71 3.31 -2.39
C ALA A 666 30.45 3.37 -3.75
N PHE A 667 31.79 3.51 -3.76
CA PHE A 667 32.60 3.41 -4.98
C PHE A 667 32.39 2.06 -5.66
N LYS A 668 32.32 2.07 -6.99
CA LYS A 668 32.12 0.84 -7.77
C LYS A 668 33.39 0.05 -8.01
N VAL A 669 34.57 0.65 -7.86
CA VAL A 669 35.84 -0.06 -7.80
C VAL A 669 36.11 -0.53 -6.37
N TRP A 670 36.63 -1.76 -6.23
CA TRP A 670 37.13 -2.21 -4.94
C TRP A 670 38.46 -1.50 -4.65
N THR A 671 38.62 -0.99 -3.44
CA THR A 671 39.90 -0.42 -3.00
C THR A 671 40.07 -0.59 -1.49
N PRO A 672 41.26 -0.99 -1.01
CA PRO A 672 41.58 -0.95 0.42
C PRO A 672 41.87 0.49 0.89
N LEU A 673 42.01 1.45 -0.03
CA LEU A 673 42.18 2.87 0.30
C LEU A 673 40.87 3.48 0.83
N GLY A 674 41.00 4.49 1.68
CA GLY A 674 39.84 5.18 2.26
C GLY A 674 39.04 4.35 3.28
N GLN A 675 39.63 3.28 3.82
CA GLN A 675 39.14 2.64 5.04
C GLN A 675 39.43 3.55 6.24
N SER A 676 38.39 4.19 6.79
CA SER A 676 38.57 5.32 7.72
C SER A 676 37.87 5.10 9.07
N SER A 677 38.61 5.36 10.13
CA SER A 677 38.19 5.38 11.55
C SER A 677 37.97 6.80 12.09
N THR A 678 38.11 7.81 11.23
CA THR A 678 37.85 9.22 11.57
C THR A 678 36.65 9.73 10.80
N TYR A 679 36.81 10.06 9.51
CA TYR A 679 35.72 10.54 8.65
C TYR A 679 35.78 9.96 7.24
N LEU A 680 34.65 9.98 6.55
CA LEU A 680 34.52 9.67 5.12
C LEU A 680 33.46 10.58 4.50
N ILE A 681 33.78 11.25 3.40
CA ILE A 681 32.85 12.06 2.62
C ILE A 681 32.91 11.61 1.17
N THR A 682 31.77 11.36 0.55
CA THR A 682 31.68 10.94 -0.86
C THR A 682 30.47 11.55 -1.57
N ALA A 683 30.60 11.70 -2.88
CA ALA A 683 29.50 11.98 -3.79
C ALA A 683 29.54 10.96 -4.94
N ASN A 684 28.37 10.45 -5.31
CA ASN A 684 28.19 9.49 -6.39
C ASN A 684 27.13 10.04 -7.34
N VAL A 685 27.38 9.94 -8.65
CA VAL A 685 26.46 10.36 -9.70
C VAL A 685 26.21 9.19 -10.63
N LYS A 686 24.95 8.95 -10.98
CA LYS A 686 24.55 8.02 -12.05
C LYS A 686 23.76 8.78 -13.11
N SER A 687 24.16 8.62 -14.37
CA SER A 687 23.42 9.16 -15.51
C SER A 687 22.08 8.46 -15.65
N PRO A 688 21.15 9.00 -16.47
CA PRO A 688 20.04 8.21 -16.97
C PRO A 688 20.53 6.96 -17.71
N LYS A 689 19.68 5.93 -17.76
CA LYS A 689 19.92 4.74 -18.59
C LYS A 689 20.05 5.18 -20.06
N LEU A 690 21.05 4.64 -20.75
CA LEU A 690 21.23 4.84 -22.18
C LEU A 690 20.01 4.28 -22.93
N PRO A 691 19.49 4.97 -23.96
CA PRO A 691 18.23 4.61 -24.62
C PRO A 691 18.17 3.13 -25.02
N LYS A 692 17.09 2.45 -24.61
CA LYS A 692 16.83 1.03 -24.91
C LYS A 692 17.89 0.04 -24.37
N THR A 693 18.68 0.43 -23.38
CA THR A 693 19.67 -0.48 -22.74
C THR A 693 19.56 -0.44 -21.22
N PRO A 694 20.09 -1.45 -20.50
CA PRO A 694 20.21 -1.40 -19.04
C PRO A 694 21.41 -0.58 -18.55
N PHE A 695 22.22 -0.02 -19.46
CA PHE A 695 23.49 0.61 -19.11
C PHE A 695 23.30 2.08 -18.71
N GLN A 696 24.09 2.52 -17.73
CA GLN A 696 24.19 3.90 -17.28
C GLN A 696 25.65 4.23 -16.95
N LEU A 697 26.04 5.50 -17.04
CA LEU A 697 27.35 5.96 -16.60
C LEU A 697 27.31 6.22 -15.09
N PHE A 698 28.41 5.94 -14.40
CA PHE A 698 28.59 6.35 -13.01
C PHE A 698 29.89 7.12 -12.82
N ALA A 699 29.89 8.00 -11.82
CA ALA A 699 31.05 8.73 -11.38
C ALA A 699 31.04 8.87 -9.85
N ASP A 700 32.10 8.43 -9.19
CA ASP A 700 32.24 8.53 -7.74
C ASP A 700 33.47 9.36 -7.37
N ILE A 701 33.34 10.18 -6.34
CA ILE A 701 34.42 11.00 -5.79
C ILE A 701 34.34 11.02 -4.27
N GLY A 702 35.49 10.96 -3.60
CA GLY A 702 35.51 10.78 -2.16
C GLY A 702 36.83 11.18 -1.51
N THR A 703 36.74 11.57 -0.24
CA THR A 703 37.90 11.88 0.62
C THR A 703 37.72 11.23 1.99
N ALA A 704 38.82 10.81 2.57
CA ALA A 704 38.89 10.19 3.89
C ALA A 704 40.19 10.61 4.58
N GLN A 705 40.46 10.05 5.76
CA GLN A 705 41.75 10.22 6.43
C GLN A 705 42.91 9.86 5.50
N LYS A 706 43.91 10.75 5.44
CA LYS A 706 45.15 10.48 4.72
C LYS A 706 45.97 9.44 5.47
N THR A 707 46.46 8.43 4.76
CA THR A 707 47.36 7.39 5.28
C THR A 707 48.60 7.32 4.40
N SER A 708 49.64 6.61 4.86
CA SER A 708 50.86 6.39 4.07
C SER A 708 50.59 5.70 2.71
N MET A 709 49.49 4.96 2.60
CA MET A 709 49.07 4.27 1.36
C MET A 709 48.16 5.12 0.46
N ASN A 710 47.71 6.31 0.91
CA ASN A 710 46.83 7.21 0.15
C ASN A 710 47.54 8.56 -0.05
N LYS A 711 48.34 8.67 -1.12
CA LYS A 711 49.14 9.87 -1.45
C LYS A 711 48.21 11.04 -1.81
N GLN A 712 47.13 10.76 -2.54
CA GLN A 712 46.08 11.68 -2.93
C GLN A 712 45.05 11.87 -1.82
N GLN A 713 44.65 13.13 -1.57
CA GLN A 713 43.60 13.41 -0.60
C GLN A 713 42.21 12.99 -1.11
N VAL A 714 42.00 13.07 -2.43
CA VAL A 714 40.73 12.80 -3.10
C VAL A 714 40.90 11.62 -4.04
N LEU A 715 40.05 10.62 -3.89
CA LEU A 715 39.94 9.44 -4.74
C LEU A 715 38.70 9.57 -5.62
N TRP A 716 38.71 8.91 -6.78
CA TRP A 716 37.58 8.90 -7.70
C TRP A 716 37.61 7.66 -8.59
N ASP A 717 36.44 7.25 -9.09
CA ASP A 717 36.27 6.28 -10.16
C ASP A 717 35.16 6.69 -11.14
N LEU A 718 35.23 6.16 -12.35
CA LEU A 718 34.28 6.39 -13.43
C LEU A 718 34.07 5.08 -14.19
N GLY A 719 32.85 4.82 -14.64
CA GLY A 719 32.58 3.64 -15.42
C GLY A 719 31.16 3.52 -15.91
N ILE A 720 30.79 2.30 -16.27
CA ILE A 720 29.47 1.94 -16.76
C ILE A 720 28.87 0.93 -15.79
N SER A 721 27.58 1.04 -15.45
CA SER A 721 26.86 -0.02 -14.76
C SER A 721 25.65 -0.50 -15.55
N ALA A 722 25.39 -1.80 -15.49
CA ALA A 722 24.19 -2.44 -16.00
C ALA A 722 23.19 -2.59 -14.85
N ASN A 723 22.14 -1.79 -14.87
CA ASN A 723 21.05 -1.88 -13.91
C ASN A 723 19.96 -2.81 -14.47
N LEU A 724 19.99 -4.05 -13.98
CA LEU A 724 19.11 -5.14 -14.42
C LEU A 724 17.79 -5.16 -13.66
N TRP A 725 17.81 -4.71 -12.40
CA TRP A 725 16.62 -4.52 -11.57
C TRP A 725 16.88 -3.38 -10.59
N ASP A 726 16.15 -2.28 -10.73
CA ASP A 726 16.36 -1.04 -9.98
C ASP A 726 16.45 -1.29 -8.47
N ASP A 727 17.53 -0.79 -7.85
CA ASP A 727 17.90 -0.95 -6.44
C ASP A 727 18.10 -2.40 -5.93
N VAL A 728 17.98 -3.41 -6.80
CA VAL A 728 18.11 -4.84 -6.45
C VAL A 728 19.33 -5.47 -7.09
N ILE A 729 19.50 -5.36 -8.42
CA ILE A 729 20.59 -5.99 -9.17
C ILE A 729 21.26 -4.95 -10.07
N GLU A 730 22.50 -4.63 -9.75
CA GLU A 730 23.37 -3.79 -10.56
C GLU A 730 24.75 -4.42 -10.68
N ILE A 731 25.29 -4.44 -11.91
CA ILE A 731 26.65 -4.87 -12.20
C ILE A 731 27.43 -3.64 -12.65
N SER A 732 28.55 -3.34 -12.01
CA SER A 732 29.37 -2.17 -12.28
C SER A 732 30.70 -2.56 -12.89
N PHE A 733 31.10 -1.83 -13.92
CA PHE A 733 32.34 -1.96 -14.68
C PHE A 733 33.16 -0.67 -14.50
N PRO A 734 34.04 -0.57 -13.49
CA PRO A 734 34.93 0.56 -13.32
C PRO A 734 35.96 0.61 -14.44
N LEU A 735 36.00 1.71 -15.18
CA LEU A 735 36.86 1.85 -16.36
C LEU A 735 38.05 2.76 -16.07
N LEU A 736 37.83 3.82 -15.29
CA LEU A 736 38.84 4.79 -14.91
C LEU A 736 38.77 5.03 -13.41
N TYR A 737 39.91 5.30 -12.79
CA TYR A 737 40.01 5.60 -11.37
C TYR A 737 41.32 6.34 -11.10
N SER A 738 41.41 6.93 -9.91
CA SER A 738 42.57 7.71 -9.50
C SER A 738 43.88 6.88 -9.50
N SER A 739 45.02 7.56 -9.61
CA SER A 739 46.34 6.90 -9.73
C SER A 739 46.64 5.99 -8.54
N ASP A 740 46.23 6.38 -7.34
CA ASP A 740 46.49 5.64 -6.12
C ASP A 740 45.68 4.32 -6.08
N ILE A 741 44.44 4.35 -6.58
CA ILE A 741 43.64 3.13 -6.76
C ILE A 741 44.32 2.23 -7.80
N LYS A 742 44.80 2.80 -8.91
CA LYS A 742 45.49 2.04 -9.95
C LYS A 742 46.78 1.39 -9.46
N GLU A 743 47.61 2.12 -8.72
CA GLU A 743 48.84 1.61 -8.09
C GLU A 743 48.50 0.47 -7.12
N THR A 744 47.48 0.66 -6.28
CA THR A 744 47.03 -0.34 -5.31
C THR A 744 46.51 -1.63 -5.97
N LEU A 745 45.68 -1.51 -7.02
CA LEU A 745 45.19 -2.66 -7.77
C LEU A 745 46.33 -3.43 -8.44
N THR A 746 47.32 -2.72 -8.99
CA THR A 746 48.50 -3.31 -9.61
C THR A 746 49.36 -4.06 -8.58
N LEU A 747 49.60 -3.46 -7.41
CA LEU A 747 50.36 -4.08 -6.31
C LEU A 747 49.69 -5.36 -5.78
N ASN A 748 48.36 -5.43 -5.82
CA ASN A 748 47.59 -6.60 -5.40
C ASN A 748 47.29 -7.58 -6.54
N ASN A 749 47.90 -7.40 -7.72
CA ASN A 749 47.70 -8.23 -8.91
C ASN A 749 46.21 -8.37 -9.32
N VAL A 750 45.44 -7.28 -9.17
CA VAL A 750 44.01 -7.25 -9.50
C VAL A 750 43.82 -6.80 -10.95
N GLY A 751 43.56 -7.75 -11.84
CA GLY A 751 43.22 -7.48 -13.24
C GLY A 751 41.83 -6.88 -13.43
N PHE A 752 41.53 -6.35 -14.63
CA PHE A 752 40.27 -5.67 -14.94
C PHE A 752 39.02 -6.48 -14.56
N PHE A 753 38.96 -7.76 -14.91
CA PHE A 753 37.79 -8.59 -14.60
C PHE A 753 37.54 -8.76 -13.09
N ASN A 754 38.59 -8.64 -12.26
CA ASN A 754 38.49 -8.68 -10.81
C ASN A 754 38.04 -7.34 -10.20
N THR A 755 37.95 -6.27 -11.01
CA THR A 755 37.40 -4.96 -10.59
C THR A 755 35.90 -4.85 -10.82
N ILE A 756 35.31 -5.78 -11.60
CA ILE A 756 33.86 -5.85 -11.81
C ILE A 756 33.20 -6.20 -10.48
N ARG A 757 32.17 -5.45 -10.11
CA ARG A 757 31.43 -5.67 -8.86
C ARG A 757 29.95 -5.69 -9.11
N PHE A 758 29.20 -6.29 -8.20
CA PHE A 758 27.75 -6.27 -8.28
C PHE A 758 27.09 -6.11 -6.92
N THR A 759 25.87 -5.58 -6.96
CA THR A 759 24.99 -5.53 -5.80
C THR A 759 23.84 -6.51 -6.01
N PHE A 760 23.45 -7.19 -4.93
CA PHE A 760 22.29 -8.08 -4.90
C PHE A 760 21.50 -7.82 -3.61
N ASN A 761 20.56 -6.90 -3.69
CA ASN A 761 19.86 -6.35 -2.52
C ASN A 761 18.45 -6.92 -2.36
N MET A 762 18.27 -8.23 -2.51
CA MET A 762 16.95 -8.88 -2.33
C MET A 762 16.31 -8.60 -0.97
N HIS A 763 17.10 -8.30 0.06
CA HIS A 763 16.61 -7.90 1.39
C HIS A 763 15.85 -6.55 1.37
N ASN A 764 16.05 -5.70 0.36
CA ASN A 764 15.29 -4.47 0.15
C ASN A 764 13.93 -4.75 -0.49
N VAL A 765 13.76 -5.87 -1.18
CA VAL A 765 12.48 -6.30 -1.75
C VAL A 765 11.66 -6.94 -0.63
N LYS A 766 10.85 -6.14 0.05
CA LYS A 766 9.88 -6.67 1.00
C LYS A 766 8.72 -7.27 0.20
N PRO A 767 8.43 -8.58 0.30
CA PRO A 767 7.31 -9.19 -0.43
C PRO A 767 5.98 -8.47 -0.17
N ARG A 768 5.80 -7.96 1.05
CA ARG A 768 4.64 -7.13 1.42
C ARG A 768 4.55 -5.85 0.59
N ASP A 769 5.65 -5.11 0.47
CA ASP A 769 5.65 -3.82 -0.23
C ASP A 769 5.57 -4.03 -1.73
N TYR A 770 6.16 -5.11 -2.25
CA TYR A 770 5.97 -5.52 -3.64
C TYR A 770 4.51 -5.90 -3.93
N ILE A 771 3.85 -6.63 -3.03
CA ILE A 771 2.41 -6.92 -3.15
C ILE A 771 1.57 -5.64 -3.01
N LYS A 772 1.92 -4.72 -2.11
CA LYS A 772 1.18 -3.47 -1.96
C LYS A 772 1.34 -2.56 -3.19
N ASN A 773 2.56 -2.36 -3.68
CA ASN A 773 2.85 -1.37 -4.73
C ASN A 773 2.51 -1.84 -6.15
N ASN A 774 2.34 -3.15 -6.38
CA ASN A 774 2.01 -3.69 -7.72
C ASN A 774 0.54 -4.13 -7.85
N PHE A 775 -0.21 -4.21 -6.76
CA PHE A 775 -1.61 -4.66 -6.76
C PHE A 775 -2.59 -3.63 -6.17
N LEU A 776 -2.09 -2.50 -5.67
CA LEU A 776 -2.83 -1.29 -5.28
C LEU A 776 -2.17 -0.12 -5.99
#